data_AF-A0A4U5MUA6-F1
#
_entry.id   AF-A0A4U5MUA6-F1
#
_cell.length_a   1.000
_cell.length_b   1.000
_cell.length_c   1.000
_cell.angle_alpha   90.00
_cell.angle_beta   90.00
_cell.angle_gamma   90.00
#
_symmetry.space_group_name_H-M   'P 1'
#
loop_
_entity.id
_entity.type
_entity.pdbx_description
1 polymer ?
#
loop_
_entity_poly.entity_id
_entity_poly.type
_entity_poly.pdbx_seq_one_letter_code
_entity_poly.pdbx_strand_id
1 'polypeptide(L)'
;MVSIRQSSSVALIACSFVLGTLAAYDSSPQAIQKRFESCWSVVQPQADGGCLLLSAFNAHLSLLSSSQAELCKPVISDIETSIIGNASLSLEKQFSFAAYRIHNFFRANLAIQQSLAFQNIGSWGCFSDLYPTAVQVSGTTVGDLLDDVGGVAKVLLKAVGGLADFLLSLLQSVLSVVLGLVSKIVGSLTDQLASCAQVVLQLTKTIPGVVKPLFKVSFGIWGDFQMFFDVCMNTYRYLLVPDLFALVDGEFQLVLDLQAAINNVTFNWLEAEKSALQQYIVFVKGCLSNATLEQEQKLAQIVAQFFILVEIDAQVAAKCSAIPILVEKDFGCLYDLIVCWSYNLVCGGKPQPTNTPSVTSKPITSVPTAKPSPLPTLPSEQPTFSKPTHQPTVQPQPSQKPSETPTEHPLTSKPTAGLTSAPATTGTPCHNDDCRRCQNVIEIIIIKANGKCALLDTLEGLLSSVDASVKAKLQVLINTLTAVIKAGKTDAEDVVLQCAYELSTILAEAKKNSAAAIKFAEIAAWGTINDLLNVAIALKAPKAPSVIVLVPGNNGSTCALLEALLNVSVHVEAENQFSFKAFISKINSCVFSKKSTTAILAEIANEFQLFVSANAWAKPVFSGCSIENFGPLSVFVDVCSQWRRLYLLPSLFQPGSLVGGLLADLNSALGFVGGILGDLLGLVNGLLGGITNIVNNVALGLLQKVDGVVVLLQRFIGGLTSVLAKFDFYAQPIGLSFHFGTVGDLLDCYSVMNIINPSFSPVC
;
A
#
# COMPACT_ATOMS: atom_id res chain seq x y z
N MET A 1 -45.81 -15.05 49.29
CA MET A 1 -45.45 -16.38 48.74
C MET A 1 -46.11 -16.52 47.38
N VAL A 2 -45.40 -17.06 46.37
CA VAL A 2 -45.91 -17.81 45.19
C VAL A 2 -47.07 -17.16 44.37
N SER A 3 -47.03 -16.99 43.05
CA SER A 3 -45.99 -17.19 42.02
C SER A 3 -46.52 -16.63 40.69
N ILE A 4 -45.66 -16.03 39.86
CA ILE A 4 -45.79 -16.07 38.40
C ILE A 4 -44.45 -16.57 37.84
N ARG A 5 -44.49 -17.46 36.85
CA ARG A 5 -43.36 -18.20 36.26
C ARG A 5 -43.38 -18.07 34.74
N GLN A 6 -42.18 -18.09 34.13
CA GLN A 6 -41.92 -18.30 32.69
C GLN A 6 -42.45 -17.16 31.78
N SER A 7 -41.85 -16.83 30.64
CA SER A 7 -40.81 -17.51 29.83
C SER A 7 -39.57 -16.60 29.65
N SER A 8 -38.30 -17.02 29.59
CA SER A 8 -37.61 -18.22 29.05
C SER A 8 -37.10 -18.07 27.61
N SER A 9 -35.80 -18.42 27.43
CA SER A 9 -35.14 -18.88 26.20
C SER A 9 -34.66 -17.87 25.14
N VAL A 10 -33.46 -17.32 25.35
CA VAL A 10 -32.36 -17.46 24.37
C VAL A 10 -31.11 -17.94 25.12
N ALA A 11 -30.51 -19.03 24.65
CA ALA A 11 -29.35 -19.71 25.22
C ALA A 11 -28.03 -18.99 24.84
N LEU A 12 -26.89 -19.11 25.53
CA LEU A 12 -26.51 -19.90 26.71
C LEU A 12 -26.63 -21.43 26.59
N ILE A 13 -26.19 -21.99 25.45
CA ILE A 13 -25.71 -23.37 25.23
C ILE A 13 -25.18 -23.46 23.79
N ALA A 14 -24.02 -24.12 23.61
CA ALA A 14 -23.25 -24.27 22.36
C ALA A 14 -22.71 -22.94 21.76
N CYS A 15 -21.44 -22.84 21.35
CA CYS A 15 -20.44 -23.90 21.12
C CYS A 15 -19.39 -24.04 22.24
N SER A 16 -19.70 -24.78 23.30
CA SER A 16 -18.69 -25.29 24.25
C SER A 16 -18.04 -26.58 23.73
N PHE A 17 -17.45 -26.53 22.53
CA PHE A 17 -16.69 -27.64 21.94
C PHE A 17 -15.54 -27.11 21.07
N VAL A 18 -14.32 -27.56 21.39
CA VAL A 18 -13.04 -27.15 20.77
C VAL A 18 -12.72 -25.66 20.92
N LEU A 19 -12.27 -25.28 22.12
CA LEU A 19 -11.18 -24.32 22.34
C LEU A 19 -10.60 -24.54 23.76
N GLY A 20 -9.36 -24.13 23.98
CA GLY A 20 -8.69 -24.26 25.28
C GLY A 20 -9.33 -23.36 26.34
N THR A 21 -9.13 -23.67 27.62
CA THR A 21 -9.63 -22.85 28.73
C THR A 21 -8.94 -21.48 28.74
N LEU A 22 -9.60 -20.48 28.17
CA LEU A 22 -9.33 -19.08 28.48
C LEU A 22 -9.60 -18.88 29.99
N ALA A 23 -8.54 -18.66 30.76
CA ALA A 23 -8.67 -18.11 32.09
C ALA A 23 -9.14 -16.65 31.96
N ALA A 24 -10.04 -16.20 32.84
CA ALA A 24 -10.62 -14.86 32.78
C ALA A 24 -9.53 -13.79 32.66
N TYR A 25 -9.60 -13.00 31.58
CA TYR A 25 -8.59 -12.01 31.24
C TYR A 25 -8.74 -10.79 32.15
N ASP A 26 -7.81 -10.63 33.09
CA ASP A 26 -7.76 -9.45 33.95
C ASP A 26 -7.31 -8.23 33.12
N SER A 27 -8.27 -7.38 32.77
CA SER A 27 -8.08 -6.13 32.03
C SER A 27 -7.86 -4.92 32.96
N SER A 28 -7.73 -5.12 34.27
CA SER A 28 -7.59 -4.03 35.23
C SER A 28 -6.31 -3.20 35.02
N PRO A 29 -6.30 -1.91 35.42
CA PRO A 29 -5.09 -1.10 35.43
C PRO A 29 -3.93 -1.76 36.20
N GLN A 30 -4.23 -2.46 37.28
CA GLN A 30 -3.26 -3.20 38.09
C GLN A 30 -2.65 -4.38 37.32
N ALA A 31 -3.44 -5.12 36.54
CA ALA A 31 -2.93 -6.21 35.70
C ALA A 31 -2.14 -5.71 34.49
N ILE A 32 -2.52 -4.58 33.90
CA ILE A 32 -1.74 -3.91 32.84
C ILE A 32 -0.38 -3.44 33.40
N GLN A 33 -0.37 -2.74 34.54
CA GLN A 33 0.85 -2.29 35.22
C GLN A 33 1.75 -3.46 35.60
N LYS A 34 1.19 -4.54 36.16
CA LYS A 34 1.95 -5.75 36.51
C LYS A 34 2.56 -6.44 35.28
N ARG A 35 1.89 -6.46 34.13
CA ARG A 35 2.44 -6.98 32.87
C ARG A 35 3.65 -6.19 32.41
N PHE A 36 3.58 -4.86 32.49
CA PHE A 36 4.73 -3.97 32.24
C PHE A 36 5.90 -4.28 33.19
N GLU A 37 5.66 -4.26 34.51
CA GLU A 37 6.69 -4.50 35.54
C GLU A 37 7.36 -5.90 35.47
N SER A 38 6.73 -6.85 34.78
CA SER A 38 7.22 -8.23 34.63
C SER A 38 7.56 -8.64 33.18
N CYS A 39 7.53 -7.71 32.21
CA CYS A 39 7.69 -8.06 30.78
C CYS A 39 9.03 -8.73 30.45
N TRP A 40 10.10 -8.37 31.18
CA TRP A 40 11.42 -9.01 31.08
C TRP A 40 11.39 -10.54 31.33
N SER A 41 10.47 -11.02 32.17
CA SER A 41 10.34 -12.46 32.47
C SER A 41 9.82 -13.29 31.29
N VAL A 42 9.15 -12.65 30.32
CA VAL A 42 8.60 -13.30 29.12
C VAL A 42 9.71 -13.79 28.18
N VAL A 43 10.84 -13.08 28.13
CA VAL A 43 12.01 -13.43 27.31
C VAL A 43 13.19 -13.98 28.13
N GLN A 44 13.10 -13.98 29.46
CA GLN A 44 14.16 -14.49 30.32
C GLN A 44 14.49 -15.97 30.01
N PRO A 45 15.78 -16.32 29.80
CA PRO A 45 16.20 -17.70 29.62
C PRO A 45 15.86 -18.60 30.80
N GLN A 46 15.34 -19.79 30.52
CA GLN A 46 14.99 -20.84 31.47
C GLN A 46 16.06 -21.96 31.50
N ALA A 47 15.93 -22.90 32.43
CA ALA A 47 16.93 -23.94 32.69
C ALA A 47 17.09 -24.98 31.56
N ASP A 48 16.15 -25.01 30.61
CA ASP A 48 16.18 -25.80 29.37
C ASP A 48 16.80 -25.03 28.17
N GLY A 49 17.11 -23.74 28.34
CA GLY A 49 17.58 -22.83 27.30
C GLY A 49 16.46 -22.07 26.56
N GLY A 50 15.19 -22.37 26.83
CA GLY A 50 14.05 -21.67 26.24
C GLY A 50 13.65 -20.39 27.00
N CYS A 51 12.51 -19.81 26.66
CA CYS A 51 11.87 -18.73 27.42
C CYS A 51 10.34 -18.81 27.28
N LEU A 52 9.58 -18.10 28.14
CA LEU A 52 8.11 -18.16 28.12
C LEU A 52 7.51 -17.83 26.75
N LEU A 53 8.06 -16.83 26.05
CA LEU A 53 7.58 -16.41 24.73
C LEU A 53 7.73 -17.52 23.68
N LEU A 54 8.94 -18.09 23.54
CA LEU A 54 9.23 -19.12 22.55
C LEU A 54 8.49 -20.43 22.88
N SER A 55 8.42 -20.80 24.16
CA SER A 55 7.68 -22.00 24.60
C SER A 55 6.17 -21.87 24.36
N ALA A 56 5.59 -20.70 24.61
CA ALA A 56 4.18 -20.43 24.28
C ALA A 56 3.94 -20.44 22.77
N PHE A 57 4.76 -19.73 21.98
CA PHE A 57 4.57 -19.64 20.53
C PHE A 57 4.67 -21.03 19.88
N ASN A 58 5.67 -21.84 20.24
CA ASN A 58 5.81 -23.21 19.73
C ASN A 58 4.64 -24.13 20.13
N ALA A 59 4.13 -24.04 21.37
CA ALA A 59 2.98 -24.84 21.80
C ALA A 59 1.72 -24.53 20.97
N HIS A 60 1.47 -23.24 20.70
CA HIS A 60 0.28 -22.78 19.98
C HIS A 60 0.38 -22.92 18.45
N LEU A 61 1.52 -23.33 17.87
CA LEU A 61 1.61 -23.72 16.45
C LEU A 61 0.65 -24.87 16.08
N SER A 62 0.25 -25.67 17.07
CA SER A 62 -0.76 -26.73 16.92
C SER A 62 -2.17 -26.22 16.58
N LEU A 63 -2.44 -24.91 16.74
CA LEU A 63 -3.69 -24.24 16.40
C LEU A 63 -3.72 -23.68 14.97
N LEU A 64 -2.65 -23.91 14.20
CA LEU A 64 -2.46 -23.41 12.83
C LEU A 64 -2.53 -24.54 11.80
N SER A 65 -2.84 -24.18 10.54
CA SER A 65 -2.61 -25.10 9.42
C SER A 65 -1.11 -25.35 9.23
N SER A 66 -0.73 -26.48 8.59
CA SER A 66 0.68 -26.81 8.39
C SER A 66 1.45 -25.70 7.63
N SER A 67 0.84 -25.05 6.65
CA SER A 67 1.47 -23.94 5.92
C SER A 67 1.60 -22.67 6.76
N GLN A 68 0.65 -22.37 7.64
CA GLN A 68 0.74 -21.28 8.61
C GLN A 68 1.82 -21.54 9.67
N ALA A 69 1.96 -22.78 10.13
CA ALA A 69 3.00 -23.17 11.08
C ALA A 69 4.41 -23.04 10.48
N GLU A 70 4.62 -23.45 9.22
CA GLU A 70 5.90 -23.22 8.52
C GLU A 70 6.24 -21.72 8.39
N LEU A 71 5.25 -20.85 8.13
CA LEU A 71 5.46 -19.39 8.08
C LEU A 71 5.90 -18.78 9.42
N CYS A 72 5.59 -19.42 10.56
CA CYS A 72 6.01 -18.95 11.88
C CYS A 72 7.48 -19.27 12.21
N LYS A 73 8.02 -20.38 11.70
CA LYS A 73 9.37 -20.86 12.08
C LYS A 73 10.50 -19.85 11.84
N PRO A 74 10.58 -19.12 10.70
CA PRO A 74 11.62 -18.11 10.49
C PRO A 74 11.53 -16.96 11.50
N VAL A 75 10.33 -16.61 11.94
CA VAL A 75 10.09 -15.53 12.91
C VAL A 75 10.49 -15.98 14.32
N ILE A 76 10.12 -17.21 14.70
CA ILE A 76 10.52 -17.82 15.98
C ILE A 76 12.06 -17.91 16.07
N SER A 77 12.71 -18.39 15.01
CA SER A 77 14.18 -18.54 14.96
C SER A 77 14.94 -17.20 14.93
N ASP A 78 14.39 -16.17 14.26
CA ASP A 78 14.94 -14.81 14.30
C ASP A 78 14.85 -14.21 15.72
N ILE A 79 13.71 -14.37 16.41
CA ILE A 79 13.52 -13.88 17.78
C ILE A 79 14.48 -14.60 18.74
N GLU A 80 14.62 -15.92 18.61
CA GLU A 80 15.55 -16.73 19.39
C GLU A 80 17.01 -16.29 19.18
N THR A 81 17.48 -16.25 17.93
CA THR A 81 18.90 -16.05 17.60
C THR A 81 19.35 -14.59 17.63
N SER A 82 18.54 -13.67 17.13
CA SER A 82 18.95 -12.28 16.84
C SER A 82 18.45 -11.28 17.88
N ILE A 83 17.48 -11.67 18.71
CA ILE A 83 16.91 -10.81 19.76
C ILE A 83 17.24 -11.37 21.15
N ILE A 84 16.77 -12.57 21.49
CA ILE A 84 16.98 -13.18 22.83
C ILE A 84 18.44 -13.60 23.02
N GLY A 85 19.06 -14.19 22.01
CA GLY A 85 20.51 -14.49 22.00
C GLY A 85 21.42 -13.25 22.02
N ASN A 86 20.88 -12.04 21.84
CA ASN A 86 21.68 -10.81 21.79
C ASN A 86 21.93 -10.25 23.20
N ALA A 87 23.05 -10.64 23.80
CA ALA A 87 23.53 -10.17 25.10
C ALA A 87 23.86 -8.66 25.19
N SER A 88 23.76 -7.91 24.08
CA SER A 88 23.92 -6.45 24.06
C SER A 88 22.62 -5.70 24.37
N LEU A 89 21.48 -6.40 24.42
CA LEU A 89 20.17 -5.84 24.76
C LEU A 89 19.80 -6.20 26.20
N SER A 90 19.15 -5.27 26.91
CA SER A 90 18.50 -5.61 28.19
C SER A 90 17.26 -6.48 27.96
N LEU A 91 16.77 -7.20 28.97
CA LEU A 91 15.61 -8.08 28.83
C LEU A 91 14.34 -7.31 28.39
N GLU A 92 14.21 -6.04 28.78
CA GLU A 92 13.11 -5.16 28.38
C GLU A 92 13.21 -4.78 26.89
N LYS A 93 14.43 -4.53 26.39
CA LYS A 93 14.66 -4.28 24.95
C LYS A 93 14.52 -5.57 24.14
N GLN A 94 14.98 -6.73 24.64
CA GLN A 94 14.72 -8.03 24.01
C GLN A 94 13.22 -8.32 23.91
N PHE A 95 12.47 -8.10 25.00
CA PHE A 95 11.00 -8.20 25.02
C PHE A 95 10.38 -7.27 23.97
N SER A 96 10.75 -5.99 23.97
CA SER A 96 10.17 -5.01 23.06
C SER A 96 10.47 -5.35 21.60
N PHE A 97 11.71 -5.68 21.24
CA PHE A 97 12.08 -6.05 19.88
C PHE A 97 11.34 -7.32 19.42
N ALA A 98 11.21 -8.33 20.30
CA ALA A 98 10.46 -9.55 19.99
C ALA A 98 8.96 -9.29 19.79
N ALA A 99 8.36 -8.47 20.65
CA ALA A 99 6.96 -8.05 20.56
C ALA A 99 6.68 -7.25 19.27
N TYR A 100 7.54 -6.31 18.89
CA TYR A 100 7.44 -5.58 17.61
C TYR A 100 7.61 -6.52 16.40
N ARG A 101 8.52 -7.51 16.48
CA ARG A 101 8.69 -8.52 15.44
C ARG A 101 7.43 -9.38 15.27
N ILE A 102 6.80 -9.81 16.36
CA ILE A 102 5.54 -10.55 16.36
C ILE A 102 4.39 -9.69 15.84
N HIS A 103 4.24 -8.44 16.31
CA HIS A 103 3.21 -7.52 15.83
C HIS A 103 3.30 -7.32 14.31
N ASN A 104 4.49 -7.03 13.78
CA ASN A 104 4.70 -6.83 12.35
C ASN A 104 4.49 -8.11 11.54
N PHE A 105 4.78 -9.29 12.09
CA PHE A 105 4.44 -10.58 11.46
C PHE A 105 2.92 -10.83 11.44
N PHE A 106 2.22 -10.62 12.56
CA PHE A 106 0.77 -10.76 12.69
C PHE A 106 0.02 -9.80 11.76
N ARG A 107 0.42 -8.53 11.70
CA ARG A 107 -0.16 -7.52 10.80
C ARG A 107 0.02 -7.85 9.31
N ALA A 108 1.00 -8.68 8.96
CA ALA A 108 1.20 -9.22 7.62
C ALA A 108 0.47 -10.56 7.38
N ASN A 109 0.01 -11.25 8.44
CA ASN A 109 -0.57 -12.60 8.40
C ASN A 109 -1.83 -12.67 9.27
N LEU A 110 -2.87 -11.92 8.90
CA LEU A 110 -4.10 -11.74 9.71
C LEU A 110 -4.75 -13.06 10.16
N ALA A 111 -4.72 -14.10 9.33
CA ALA A 111 -5.27 -15.42 9.69
C ALA A 111 -4.45 -16.13 10.80
N ILE A 112 -3.15 -15.85 10.92
CA ILE A 112 -2.31 -16.34 12.03
C ILE A 112 -2.56 -15.50 13.28
N GLN A 113 -2.71 -14.18 13.12
CA GLN A 113 -3.12 -13.28 14.22
C GLN A 113 -4.45 -13.71 14.83
N GLN A 114 -5.45 -14.05 14.01
CA GLN A 114 -6.77 -14.50 14.47
C GLN A 114 -6.71 -15.77 15.33
N SER A 115 -5.85 -16.74 14.99
CA SER A 115 -5.67 -17.95 15.82
C SER A 115 -4.84 -17.70 17.10
N LEU A 116 -3.85 -16.80 17.05
CA LEU A 116 -2.82 -16.70 18.10
C LEU A 116 -2.95 -15.49 19.05
N ALA A 117 -3.59 -14.39 18.66
CA ALA A 117 -3.54 -13.13 19.41
C ALA A 117 -3.98 -13.26 20.88
N PHE A 118 -5.05 -14.01 21.14
CA PHE A 118 -5.59 -14.21 22.49
C PHE A 118 -5.10 -15.49 23.18
N GLN A 119 -4.07 -16.15 22.63
CA GLN A 119 -3.46 -17.33 23.27
C GLN A 119 -2.50 -16.92 24.40
N ASN A 120 -2.51 -17.69 25.49
CA ASN A 120 -1.77 -17.35 26.71
C ASN A 120 -0.27 -17.63 26.61
N ILE A 121 0.51 -16.69 27.15
CA ILE A 121 1.96 -16.74 27.33
C ILE A 121 2.24 -17.04 28.81
N GLY A 122 2.18 -18.33 29.16
CA GLY A 122 2.28 -18.79 30.54
C GLY A 122 1.20 -18.17 31.43
N SER A 123 1.64 -17.49 32.49
CA SER A 123 0.79 -16.75 33.43
C SER A 123 0.97 -15.23 33.37
N TRP A 124 1.65 -14.71 32.34
CA TRP A 124 1.93 -13.27 32.19
C TRP A 124 0.78 -12.53 31.51
N GLY A 125 0.27 -13.06 30.40
CA GLY A 125 -0.71 -12.39 29.54
C GLY A 125 -0.94 -13.19 28.25
N CYS A 126 -1.44 -12.55 27.19
CA CYS A 126 -1.60 -13.14 25.86
C CYS A 126 -0.73 -12.44 24.79
N PHE A 127 -0.73 -12.94 23.54
CA PHE A 127 0.05 -12.31 22.45
C PHE A 127 -0.41 -10.87 22.13
N SER A 128 -1.68 -10.53 22.33
CA SER A 128 -2.18 -9.15 22.20
C SER A 128 -1.50 -8.20 23.19
N ASP A 129 -1.17 -8.67 24.41
CA ASP A 129 -0.55 -7.83 25.46
C ASP A 129 0.90 -7.42 25.13
N LEU A 130 1.57 -8.16 24.24
CA LEU A 130 2.97 -7.93 23.87
C LEU A 130 3.19 -6.54 23.27
N TYR A 131 2.36 -6.13 22.31
CA TYR A 131 2.55 -4.88 21.58
C TYR A 131 2.25 -3.63 22.44
N PRO A 132 1.12 -3.51 23.16
CA PRO A 132 0.91 -2.43 24.13
C PRO A 132 2.05 -2.31 25.14
N THR A 133 2.55 -3.45 25.65
CA THR A 133 3.65 -3.44 26.63
C THR A 133 4.98 -3.02 25.99
N ALA A 134 5.23 -3.38 24.74
CA ALA A 134 6.40 -2.91 23.99
C ALA A 134 6.35 -1.40 23.72
N VAL A 135 5.15 -0.84 23.44
CA VAL A 135 4.95 0.61 23.32
C VAL A 135 5.19 1.32 24.67
N GLN A 136 4.78 0.73 25.80
CA GLN A 136 5.11 1.24 27.14
C GLN A 136 6.64 1.28 27.38
N VAL A 137 7.37 0.21 27.04
CA VAL A 137 8.84 0.14 27.17
C VAL A 137 9.56 1.15 26.25
N SER A 138 9.08 1.33 25.02
CA SER A 138 9.57 2.41 24.13
C SER A 138 9.25 3.79 24.70
N GLY A 139 8.09 3.97 25.33
CA GLY A 139 7.65 5.23 25.94
C GLY A 139 8.50 5.65 27.13
N THR A 140 8.76 4.74 28.07
CA THR A 140 9.60 5.01 29.25
C THR A 140 11.07 5.23 28.91
N THR A 141 11.56 4.64 27.80
CA THR A 141 12.94 4.85 27.31
C THR A 141 13.05 5.92 26.22
N VAL A 142 11.98 6.66 25.88
CA VAL A 142 12.03 7.67 24.80
C VAL A 142 12.93 8.85 25.16
N GLY A 143 13.07 9.17 26.46
CA GLY A 143 13.97 10.22 26.94
C GLY A 143 15.42 9.99 26.51
N ASP A 144 15.91 8.76 26.68
CA ASP A 144 17.29 8.38 26.35
C ASP A 144 17.61 8.62 24.86
N LEU A 145 16.68 8.25 23.95
CA LEU A 145 16.79 8.52 22.52
C LEU A 145 16.79 10.03 22.21
N LEU A 146 15.96 10.79 22.91
CA LEU A 146 15.82 12.22 22.70
C LEU A 146 17.04 13.00 23.19
N ASP A 147 17.73 12.52 24.22
CA ASP A 147 19.01 13.08 24.66
C ASP A 147 20.14 12.68 23.69
N ASP A 148 20.24 11.41 23.28
CA ASP A 148 21.23 10.90 22.31
C ASP A 148 21.16 11.59 20.93
N VAL A 149 19.95 11.85 20.44
CA VAL A 149 19.72 12.48 19.12
C VAL A 149 19.50 13.99 19.23
N GLY A 150 19.19 14.50 20.42
CA GLY A 150 19.03 15.91 20.73
C GLY A 150 17.66 16.52 20.36
N GLY A 151 16.57 15.78 20.56
CA GLY A 151 15.18 16.26 20.49
C GLY A 151 14.31 15.64 19.38
N VAL A 152 12.98 15.71 19.55
CA VAL A 152 11.95 15.04 18.72
C VAL A 152 12.13 15.36 17.23
N ALA A 153 12.28 16.65 16.90
CA ALA A 153 12.50 17.11 15.53
C ALA A 153 13.79 16.52 14.91
N LYS A 154 14.85 16.29 15.69
CA LYS A 154 16.09 15.68 15.20
C LYS A 154 15.97 14.17 15.00
N VAL A 155 15.15 13.47 15.79
CA VAL A 155 14.85 12.04 15.53
C VAL A 155 14.20 11.88 14.16
N LEU A 156 13.19 12.70 13.84
CA LEU A 156 12.57 12.70 12.52
C LEU A 156 13.53 13.15 11.40
N LEU A 157 14.35 14.19 11.60
CA LEU A 157 15.35 14.59 10.60
C LEU A 157 16.45 13.53 10.38
N LYS A 158 16.86 12.81 11.43
CA LYS A 158 17.82 11.69 11.33
C LYS A 158 17.18 10.49 10.63
N ALA A 159 15.89 10.21 10.87
CA ALA A 159 15.14 9.20 10.15
C ALA A 159 15.05 9.52 8.65
N VAL A 160 14.64 10.74 8.29
CA VAL A 160 14.57 11.18 6.88
C VAL A 160 15.95 11.28 6.24
N GLY A 161 16.98 11.73 6.98
CA GLY A 161 18.36 11.74 6.51
C GLY A 161 18.92 10.34 6.26
N GLY A 162 18.49 9.33 7.02
CA GLY A 162 18.75 7.92 6.77
C GLY A 162 18.11 7.36 5.49
N LEU A 163 17.29 8.16 4.80
CA LEU A 163 16.71 7.84 3.49
C LEU A 163 17.45 8.54 2.34
N ALA A 164 18.64 9.11 2.54
CA ALA A 164 19.36 9.88 1.52
C ALA A 164 19.44 9.16 0.15
N ASP A 165 19.79 7.88 0.11
CA ASP A 165 19.88 7.09 -1.14
C ASP A 165 18.51 6.81 -1.79
N PHE A 166 17.42 6.87 -1.02
CA PHE A 166 16.04 6.73 -1.49
C PHE A 166 15.41 8.10 -1.86
N LEU A 167 15.93 9.19 -1.31
CA LEU A 167 15.46 10.56 -1.54
C LEU A 167 16.32 11.35 -2.53
N LEU A 168 17.47 10.83 -2.96
CA LEU A 168 18.30 11.45 -4.00
C LEU A 168 17.58 11.56 -5.36
N SER A 169 16.54 10.76 -5.60
CA SER A 169 15.61 10.90 -6.74
C SER A 169 14.37 11.75 -6.43
N LEU A 170 14.06 12.00 -5.16
CA LEU A 170 12.96 12.86 -4.72
C LEU A 170 13.49 14.28 -4.44
N LEU A 171 13.49 15.09 -5.51
CA LEU A 171 13.85 16.51 -5.59
C LEU A 171 13.80 17.34 -4.29
N GLN A 172 14.65 18.36 -4.24
CA GLN A 172 14.78 19.38 -3.18
C GLN A 172 13.47 19.97 -2.62
N SER A 173 12.36 19.91 -3.38
CA SER A 173 11.00 20.24 -2.95
C SER A 173 10.45 19.31 -1.87
N VAL A 174 10.74 18.01 -1.91
CA VAL A 174 10.36 17.05 -0.86
C VAL A 174 11.11 17.36 0.43
N LEU A 175 12.41 17.65 0.33
CA LEU A 175 13.22 18.04 1.49
C LEU A 175 12.73 19.37 2.10
N SER A 176 12.34 20.35 1.28
CA SER A 176 11.79 21.62 1.80
C SER A 176 10.40 21.45 2.42
N VAL A 177 9.56 20.56 1.88
CA VAL A 177 8.28 20.17 2.53
C VAL A 177 8.55 19.50 3.88
N VAL A 178 9.45 18.51 3.97
CA VAL A 178 9.79 17.88 5.25
C VAL A 178 10.33 18.89 6.26
N LEU A 179 11.27 19.76 5.86
CA LEU A 179 11.80 20.82 6.74
C LEU A 179 10.70 21.80 7.19
N GLY A 180 9.77 22.16 6.31
CA GLY A 180 8.60 23.01 6.61
C GLY A 180 7.47 22.32 7.40
N LEU A 181 7.51 21.00 7.56
CA LEU A 181 6.66 20.26 8.49
C LEU A 181 7.36 20.04 9.84
N VAL A 182 8.63 19.66 9.83
CA VAL A 182 9.47 19.51 11.04
C VAL A 182 9.54 20.81 11.85
N SER A 183 9.58 21.97 11.20
CA SER A 183 9.59 23.28 11.87
C SER A 183 8.32 23.59 12.69
N LYS A 184 7.26 22.79 12.55
CA LYS A 184 6.03 22.87 13.36
C LYS A 184 6.13 22.10 14.69
N ILE A 185 7.17 21.29 14.88
CA ILE A 185 7.38 20.50 16.10
C ILE A 185 7.93 21.43 17.20
N VAL A 186 7.02 22.05 17.95
CA VAL A 186 7.28 23.02 19.02
C VAL A 186 6.37 22.75 20.23
N GLY A 187 6.61 23.44 21.36
CA GLY A 187 5.83 23.28 22.60
C GLY A 187 6.51 22.38 23.62
N SER A 188 5.72 21.81 24.54
CA SER A 188 6.18 20.82 25.51
C SER A 188 6.59 19.50 24.84
N LEU A 189 7.19 18.57 25.59
CA LEU A 189 7.53 17.24 25.04
C LEU A 189 6.29 16.50 24.52
N THR A 190 5.15 16.60 25.22
CA THR A 190 3.87 16.04 24.78
C THR A 190 3.39 16.65 23.46
N ASP A 191 3.45 17.99 23.34
CA ASP A 191 3.06 18.70 22.12
C ASP A 191 3.99 18.35 20.95
N GLN A 192 5.29 18.21 21.20
CA GLN A 192 6.27 17.83 20.20
C GLN A 192 6.06 16.40 19.69
N LEU A 193 5.84 15.42 20.59
CA LEU A 193 5.55 14.04 20.23
C LEU A 193 4.25 13.94 19.41
N ALA A 194 3.18 14.63 19.84
CA ALA A 194 1.91 14.67 19.12
C ALA A 194 2.04 15.37 17.75
N SER A 195 2.76 16.50 17.69
CA SER A 195 3.06 17.19 16.43
C SER A 195 3.90 16.33 15.49
N CYS A 196 4.85 15.54 16.02
CA CYS A 196 5.65 14.61 15.23
C CYS A 196 4.78 13.47 14.65
N ALA A 197 3.81 12.96 15.41
CA ALA A 197 2.82 12.01 14.90
C ALA A 197 2.03 12.61 13.72
N GLN A 198 1.47 13.81 13.88
CA GLN A 198 0.75 14.51 12.81
C GLN A 198 1.63 14.81 11.58
N VAL A 199 2.89 15.22 11.78
CA VAL A 199 3.85 15.45 10.69
C VAL A 199 4.15 14.14 9.94
N VAL A 200 4.33 13.03 10.64
CA VAL A 200 4.57 11.73 10.00
C VAL A 200 3.30 11.21 9.31
N LEU A 201 2.10 11.39 9.88
CA LEU A 201 0.82 11.11 9.22
C LEU A 201 0.63 11.95 7.94
N GLN A 202 1.00 13.24 7.96
CA GLN A 202 0.98 14.08 6.77
C GLN A 202 2.01 13.60 5.72
N LEU A 203 3.19 13.17 6.17
CA LEU A 203 4.24 12.61 5.32
C LEU A 203 3.84 11.25 4.72
N THR A 204 3.18 10.36 5.47
CA THR A 204 2.69 9.06 4.97
C THR A 204 1.57 9.26 3.95
N LYS A 205 0.68 10.25 4.16
CA LYS A 205 -0.36 10.64 3.19
C LYS A 205 0.22 11.25 1.91
N THR A 206 1.26 12.07 2.04
CA THR A 206 1.89 12.77 0.90
C THR A 206 2.81 11.84 0.10
N ILE A 207 3.58 10.97 0.77
CA ILE A 207 4.57 10.07 0.16
C ILE A 207 4.43 8.63 0.72
N PRO A 208 3.32 7.90 0.44
CA PRO A 208 3.13 6.52 0.92
C PRO A 208 4.29 5.53 0.68
N GLY A 209 5.09 5.74 -0.37
CA GLY A 209 6.28 4.93 -0.63
C GLY A 209 7.38 5.06 0.42
N VAL A 210 7.42 6.17 1.17
CA VAL A 210 8.44 6.45 2.19
C VAL A 210 8.24 5.64 3.47
N VAL A 211 7.04 5.12 3.72
CA VAL A 211 6.66 4.56 5.04
C VAL A 211 7.46 3.32 5.40
N LYS A 212 7.56 2.33 4.48
CA LYS A 212 8.31 1.09 4.73
C LYS A 212 9.82 1.32 4.89
N PRO A 213 10.49 2.20 4.10
CA PRO A 213 11.85 2.64 4.38
C PRO A 213 12.01 3.39 5.71
N LEU A 214 11.20 4.44 5.93
CA LEU A 214 11.30 5.33 7.10
C LEU A 214 11.22 4.56 8.41
N PHE A 215 10.24 3.68 8.53
CA PHE A 215 9.97 2.92 9.76
C PHE A 215 11.11 1.97 10.13
N LYS A 216 11.94 1.55 9.16
CA LYS A 216 13.10 0.68 9.37
C LYS A 216 14.40 1.42 9.75
N VAL A 217 14.40 2.75 9.79
CA VAL A 217 15.64 3.49 10.12
C VAL A 217 15.98 3.27 11.60
N SER A 218 17.14 2.66 11.83
CA SER A 218 17.57 2.22 13.17
C SER A 218 18.21 3.35 13.98
N PHE A 219 17.94 3.33 15.28
CA PHE A 219 18.62 4.13 16.31
C PHE A 219 19.50 3.25 17.21
N GLY A 220 20.12 2.22 16.63
CA GLY A 220 21.00 1.29 17.34
C GLY A 220 20.24 0.42 18.33
N ILE A 221 20.77 0.28 19.55
CA ILE A 221 20.18 -0.56 20.62
C ILE A 221 18.83 -0.03 21.15
N TRP A 222 18.45 1.21 20.82
CA TRP A 222 17.19 1.77 21.29
C TRP A 222 15.97 1.15 20.61
N GLY A 223 16.05 0.93 19.29
CA GLY A 223 14.94 0.55 18.42
C GLY A 223 15.07 1.08 16.99
N ASP A 224 13.96 1.09 16.26
CA ASP A 224 13.82 1.72 14.96
C ASP A 224 12.83 2.91 14.99
N PHE A 225 12.58 3.55 13.85
CA PHE A 225 11.65 4.66 13.76
C PHE A 225 10.18 4.25 13.94
N GLN A 226 9.79 3.00 13.69
CA GLN A 226 8.44 2.53 14.02
C GLN A 226 8.23 2.60 15.54
N MET A 227 9.19 2.08 16.32
CA MET A 227 9.12 2.12 17.79
C MET A 227 9.03 3.56 18.35
N PHE A 228 9.63 4.54 17.68
CA PHE A 228 9.51 5.95 18.02
C PHE A 228 8.18 6.58 17.58
N PHE A 229 7.73 6.28 16.35
CA PHE A 229 6.47 6.76 15.81
C PHE A 229 5.27 6.24 16.61
N ASP A 230 5.30 5.01 17.10
CA ASP A 230 4.21 4.44 17.89
C ASP A 230 4.10 5.11 19.28
N VAL A 231 5.21 5.57 19.87
CA VAL A 231 5.19 6.44 21.07
C VAL A 231 4.59 7.82 20.74
N CYS A 232 4.95 8.40 19.60
CA CYS A 232 4.36 9.66 19.13
C CYS A 232 2.84 9.51 18.89
N MET A 233 2.41 8.45 18.22
CA MET A 233 1.02 8.16 17.88
C MET A 233 0.15 7.92 19.13
N ASN A 234 0.63 7.16 20.11
CA ASN A 234 -0.16 6.93 21.32
C ASN A 234 -0.20 8.17 22.23
N THR A 235 0.82 9.05 22.16
CA THR A 235 0.74 10.40 22.75
C THR A 235 -0.30 11.27 22.04
N TYR A 236 -0.31 11.27 20.70
CA TYR A 236 -1.30 12.00 19.90
C TYR A 236 -2.73 11.53 20.16
N ARG A 237 -2.97 10.21 20.12
CA ARG A 237 -4.26 9.58 20.41
C ARG A 237 -4.79 9.94 21.79
N TYR A 238 -3.93 10.04 22.80
CA TYR A 238 -4.38 10.41 24.14
C TYR A 238 -4.98 11.82 24.19
N LEU A 239 -4.40 12.77 23.43
CA LEU A 239 -4.95 14.12 23.28
C LEU A 239 -6.27 14.16 22.49
N LEU A 240 -6.63 13.10 21.77
CA LEU A 240 -7.88 12.94 21.02
C LEU A 240 -8.98 12.17 21.79
N VAL A 241 -8.69 11.59 22.96
CA VAL A 241 -9.72 10.96 23.80
C VAL A 241 -10.88 11.91 24.17
N PRO A 242 -10.66 13.22 24.44
CA PRO A 242 -11.74 14.18 24.61
C PRO A 242 -12.67 14.31 23.39
N ASP A 243 -12.13 14.17 22.17
CA ASP A 243 -12.93 14.23 20.93
C ASP A 243 -13.79 12.98 20.74
N LEU A 244 -13.25 11.78 21.01
CA LEU A 244 -14.02 10.54 21.02
C LEU A 244 -15.21 10.59 22.01
N PHE A 245 -15.04 11.33 23.10
CA PHE A 245 -16.03 11.50 24.17
C PHE A 245 -16.87 12.78 24.01
N ALA A 246 -16.70 13.54 22.92
CA ALA A 246 -17.52 14.70 22.60
C ALA A 246 -18.89 14.28 22.03
N LEU A 247 -19.88 15.16 22.19
CA LEU A 247 -21.18 15.03 21.53
C LEU A 247 -21.14 15.67 20.14
N VAL A 248 -21.47 14.90 19.11
CA VAL A 248 -21.64 15.32 17.72
C VAL A 248 -23.08 15.00 17.32
N ASP A 249 -23.82 16.01 16.84
CA ASP A 249 -25.24 15.93 16.48
C ASP A 249 -26.18 15.27 17.52
N GLY A 250 -25.78 15.29 18.80
CA GLY A 250 -26.56 14.77 19.93
C GLY A 250 -26.20 13.35 20.39
N GLU A 251 -25.19 12.71 19.79
CA GLU A 251 -24.65 11.40 20.18
C GLU A 251 -23.14 11.49 20.40
N PHE A 252 -22.55 10.57 21.18
CA PHE A 252 -21.09 10.56 21.37
C PHE A 252 -20.35 10.09 20.11
N GLN A 253 -19.22 10.69 19.75
CA GLN A 253 -18.48 10.31 18.54
C GLN A 253 -18.08 8.82 18.52
N LEU A 254 -17.51 8.31 19.62
CA LEU A 254 -17.21 6.87 19.75
C LEU A 254 -18.47 5.98 19.59
N VAL A 255 -19.64 6.47 19.99
CA VAL A 255 -20.91 5.74 19.83
C VAL A 255 -21.38 5.77 18.37
N LEU A 256 -21.23 6.89 17.67
CA LEU A 256 -21.50 7.01 16.23
C LEU A 256 -20.59 6.07 15.41
N ASP A 257 -19.29 6.03 15.72
CA ASP A 257 -18.31 5.16 15.05
C ASP A 257 -18.69 3.67 15.20
N LEU A 258 -19.02 3.25 16.42
CA LEU A 258 -19.46 1.88 16.70
C LEU A 258 -20.82 1.54 16.05
N GLN A 259 -21.75 2.50 15.99
CA GLN A 259 -23.04 2.33 15.30
C GLN A 259 -22.85 2.22 13.77
N ALA A 260 -21.94 3.01 13.19
CA ALA A 260 -21.57 2.88 11.79
C ALA A 260 -20.97 1.50 11.50
N ALA A 261 -20.12 0.98 12.40
CA ALA A 261 -19.53 -0.35 12.27
C ALA A 261 -20.57 -1.50 12.30
N ILE A 262 -21.65 -1.41 13.08
CA ILE A 262 -22.73 -2.43 13.05
C ILE A 262 -23.46 -2.47 11.70
N ASN A 263 -23.71 -1.30 11.11
CA ASN A 263 -24.44 -1.17 9.85
C ASN A 263 -23.55 -1.40 8.62
N ASN A 264 -22.23 -1.42 8.80
CA ASN A 264 -21.24 -1.73 7.80
C ASN A 264 -21.28 -3.23 7.43
N VAL A 265 -21.32 -3.51 6.12
CA VAL A 265 -21.48 -4.85 5.56
C VAL A 265 -20.17 -5.66 5.46
N THR A 266 -19.00 -5.02 5.46
CA THR A 266 -17.72 -5.73 5.26
C THR A 266 -17.26 -6.53 6.48
N PHE A 267 -17.65 -6.10 7.69
CA PHE A 267 -17.49 -6.90 8.91
C PHE A 267 -18.28 -8.21 8.89
N ASN A 268 -19.31 -8.31 8.04
CA ASN A 268 -20.18 -9.47 7.89
C ASN A 268 -20.65 -10.04 9.25
N TRP A 269 -21.29 -9.17 10.05
CA TRP A 269 -21.71 -9.51 11.40
C TRP A 269 -22.83 -10.56 11.40
N LEU A 270 -22.67 -11.64 12.18
CA LEU A 270 -23.75 -12.55 12.53
C LEU A 270 -24.70 -11.87 13.52
N GLU A 271 -25.98 -12.25 13.55
CA GLU A 271 -26.98 -11.59 14.42
C GLU A 271 -26.63 -11.65 15.93
N ALA A 272 -25.95 -12.70 16.37
CA ALA A 272 -25.43 -12.79 17.74
C ALA A 272 -24.30 -11.77 18.01
N GLU A 273 -23.40 -11.56 17.04
CA GLU A 273 -22.32 -10.58 17.12
C GLU A 273 -22.88 -9.15 17.12
N LYS A 274 -23.86 -8.86 16.24
CA LYS A 274 -24.57 -7.56 16.22
C LYS A 274 -25.22 -7.26 17.56
N SER A 275 -25.90 -8.25 18.16
CA SER A 275 -26.56 -8.10 19.46
C SER A 275 -25.56 -7.83 20.59
N ALA A 276 -24.42 -8.54 20.60
CA ALA A 276 -23.35 -8.30 21.57
C ALA A 276 -22.71 -6.91 21.40
N LEU A 277 -22.44 -6.49 20.17
CA LEU A 277 -21.89 -5.16 19.88
C LEU A 277 -22.91 -4.04 20.18
N GLN A 278 -24.21 -4.26 19.98
CA GLN A 278 -25.27 -3.34 20.41
C GLN A 278 -25.32 -3.20 21.94
N GLN A 279 -25.17 -4.30 22.70
CA GLN A 279 -25.08 -4.25 24.16
C GLN A 279 -23.83 -3.47 24.62
N TYR A 280 -22.69 -3.68 23.97
CA TYR A 280 -21.48 -2.89 24.20
C TYR A 280 -21.70 -1.40 23.91
N ILE A 281 -22.34 -1.04 22.79
CA ILE A 281 -22.68 0.36 22.46
C ILE A 281 -23.58 1.00 23.52
N VAL A 282 -24.59 0.29 24.01
CA VAL A 282 -25.47 0.76 25.09
C VAL A 282 -24.68 0.99 26.38
N PHE A 283 -23.74 0.10 26.72
CA PHE A 283 -22.83 0.30 27.85
C PHE A 283 -21.92 1.52 27.66
N VAL A 284 -21.25 1.65 26.50
CA VAL A 284 -20.37 2.78 26.18
C VAL A 284 -21.15 4.09 26.29
N LYS A 285 -22.34 4.18 25.69
CA LYS A 285 -23.20 5.36 25.79
C LYS A 285 -23.58 5.68 27.24
N GLY A 286 -23.93 4.68 28.05
CA GLY A 286 -24.22 4.86 29.47
C GLY A 286 -23.01 5.36 30.28
N CYS A 287 -21.82 4.81 30.01
CA CYS A 287 -20.56 5.20 30.62
C CYS A 287 -20.17 6.65 30.28
N LEU A 288 -20.23 7.01 28.98
CA LEU A 288 -19.94 8.36 28.52
C LEU A 288 -20.94 9.40 29.04
N SER A 289 -22.22 9.04 29.12
CA SER A 289 -23.30 9.87 29.70
C SER A 289 -23.14 10.13 31.20
N ASN A 290 -22.37 9.31 31.92
CA ASN A 290 -22.25 9.46 33.36
C ASN A 290 -21.35 10.66 33.72
N ALA A 291 -21.94 11.70 34.30
CA ALA A 291 -21.23 12.89 34.75
C ALA A 291 -20.41 12.69 36.05
N THR A 292 -20.56 11.55 36.74
CA THR A 292 -19.78 11.24 37.97
C THR A 292 -18.49 10.48 37.71
N LEU A 293 -18.11 10.28 36.44
CA LEU A 293 -16.90 9.55 36.05
C LEU A 293 -15.93 10.48 35.32
N GLU A 294 -14.67 10.48 35.76
CA GLU A 294 -13.57 11.15 35.07
C GLU A 294 -13.21 10.45 33.76
N GLN A 295 -12.52 11.16 32.84
CA GLN A 295 -12.13 10.63 31.53
C GLN A 295 -11.40 9.27 31.62
N GLU A 296 -10.44 9.16 32.54
CA GLU A 296 -9.68 7.92 32.76
C GLU A 296 -10.56 6.78 33.30
N GLN A 297 -11.55 7.09 34.15
CA GLN A 297 -12.50 6.10 34.69
C GLN A 297 -13.48 5.61 33.62
N LYS A 298 -13.89 6.50 32.69
CA LYS A 298 -14.69 6.14 31.52
C LYS A 298 -13.91 5.23 30.58
N LEU A 299 -12.67 5.62 30.24
CA LEU A 299 -11.79 4.86 29.37
C LEU A 299 -11.46 3.48 29.95
N ALA A 300 -11.16 3.40 31.25
CA ALA A 300 -10.96 2.13 31.96
C ALA A 300 -12.17 1.18 31.85
N GLN A 301 -13.39 1.69 32.07
CA GLN A 301 -14.62 0.89 31.97
C GLN A 301 -14.93 0.46 30.54
N ILE A 302 -14.71 1.34 29.55
CA ILE A 302 -14.90 1.04 28.12
C ILE A 302 -13.94 -0.08 27.69
N VAL A 303 -12.65 0.02 28.04
CA VAL A 303 -11.65 -1.01 27.71
C VAL A 303 -11.93 -2.33 28.44
N ALA A 304 -12.30 -2.30 29.72
CA ALA A 304 -12.65 -3.51 30.46
C ALA A 304 -13.86 -4.23 29.84
N GLN A 305 -14.90 -3.48 29.45
CA GLN A 305 -16.08 -4.05 28.80
C GLN A 305 -15.80 -4.53 27.37
N PHE A 306 -14.83 -3.93 26.66
CA PHE A 306 -14.35 -4.47 25.38
C PHE A 306 -13.72 -5.85 25.56
N PHE A 307 -12.89 -6.05 26.59
CA PHE A 307 -12.28 -7.37 26.83
C PHE A 307 -13.35 -8.45 27.09
N ILE A 308 -14.40 -8.15 27.86
CA ILE A 308 -15.55 -9.05 28.06
C ILE A 308 -16.30 -9.35 26.74
N LEU A 309 -16.38 -8.39 25.81
CA LEU A 309 -16.98 -8.61 24.48
C LEU A 309 -16.14 -9.58 23.63
N VAL A 310 -14.81 -9.55 23.75
CA VAL A 310 -13.90 -10.31 22.88
C VAL A 310 -13.41 -11.64 23.45
N GLU A 311 -13.65 -11.93 24.75
CA GLU A 311 -13.41 -13.25 25.35
C GLU A 311 -14.27 -14.38 24.75
N ILE A 312 -15.32 -14.05 23.99
CA ILE A 312 -16.32 -15.00 23.49
C ILE A 312 -15.86 -15.76 22.24
N ASP A 313 -15.19 -15.07 21.29
CA ASP A 313 -14.74 -15.65 20.01
C ASP A 313 -13.61 -14.81 19.39
N ALA A 314 -12.57 -15.48 18.87
CA ALA A 314 -11.37 -14.82 18.36
C ALA A 314 -11.54 -14.12 16.98
N GLN A 315 -12.52 -14.53 16.18
CA GLN A 315 -12.88 -13.82 14.94
C GLN A 315 -13.69 -12.57 15.26
N VAL A 316 -14.64 -12.65 16.21
CA VAL A 316 -15.36 -11.49 16.76
C VAL A 316 -14.37 -10.51 17.39
N ALA A 317 -13.39 -11.00 18.13
CA ALA A 317 -12.29 -10.20 18.68
C ALA A 317 -11.54 -9.42 17.61
N ALA A 318 -11.17 -10.08 16.50
CA ALA A 318 -10.49 -9.44 15.37
C ALA A 318 -11.39 -8.42 14.64
N LYS A 319 -12.68 -8.73 14.42
CA LYS A 319 -13.66 -7.79 13.85
C LYS A 319 -13.78 -6.53 14.72
N CYS A 320 -14.05 -6.69 16.01
CA CYS A 320 -14.22 -5.57 16.95
C CYS A 320 -12.93 -4.74 17.09
N SER A 321 -11.77 -5.39 17.13
CA SER A 321 -10.45 -4.72 17.14
C SER A 321 -10.21 -3.82 15.92
N ALA A 322 -10.79 -4.18 14.77
CA ALA A 322 -10.59 -3.49 13.49
C ALA A 322 -11.59 -2.34 13.23
N ILE A 323 -12.57 -2.10 14.13
CA ILE A 323 -13.55 -1.00 13.98
C ILE A 323 -12.82 0.35 13.93
N PRO A 324 -12.90 1.15 12.84
CA PRO A 324 -12.34 2.50 12.79
C PRO A 324 -13.07 3.44 13.75
N ILE A 325 -12.33 4.36 14.37
CA ILE A 325 -12.87 5.40 15.26
C ILE A 325 -12.18 6.75 14.97
N LEU A 326 -12.91 7.87 15.11
CA LEU A 326 -12.44 9.25 14.91
C LEU A 326 -11.52 9.40 13.68
N VAL A 327 -12.01 8.90 12.54
CA VAL A 327 -11.24 8.69 11.30
C VAL A 327 -10.74 10.00 10.71
N GLU A 328 -11.52 11.07 10.84
CA GLU A 328 -11.21 12.41 10.35
C GLU A 328 -10.07 13.11 11.11
N LYS A 329 -9.67 12.59 12.29
CA LYS A 329 -8.47 13.02 13.02
C LYS A 329 -7.33 11.99 13.05
N ASP A 330 -7.42 10.93 12.23
CA ASP A 330 -6.45 9.83 12.15
C ASP A 330 -6.20 9.08 13.48
N PHE A 331 -7.22 8.88 14.32
CA PHE A 331 -7.04 8.15 15.57
C PHE A 331 -6.61 6.70 15.31
N GLY A 332 -7.40 5.95 14.53
CA GLY A 332 -7.11 4.55 14.18
C GLY A 332 -8.33 3.66 14.36
N CYS A 333 -8.14 2.50 14.99
CA CYS A 333 -9.23 1.56 15.32
C CYS A 333 -9.48 1.42 16.82
N LEU A 334 -10.53 0.68 17.19
CA LEU A 334 -10.91 0.41 18.57
C LEU A 334 -9.79 -0.30 19.36
N TYR A 335 -8.95 -1.11 18.71
CA TYR A 335 -7.75 -1.67 19.34
C TYR A 335 -6.70 -0.60 19.67
N ASP A 336 -6.54 0.44 18.84
CA ASP A 336 -5.63 1.54 19.11
C ASP A 336 -6.02 2.34 20.36
N LEU A 337 -7.31 2.38 20.72
CA LEU A 337 -7.79 2.96 21.98
C LEU A 337 -7.27 2.18 23.20
N ILE A 338 -7.14 0.86 23.07
CA ILE A 338 -6.62 -0.04 24.11
C ILE A 338 -5.10 0.11 24.24
N VAL A 339 -4.38 0.21 23.11
CA VAL A 339 -2.94 0.53 23.09
C VAL A 339 -2.69 1.90 23.73
N CYS A 340 -3.47 2.91 23.36
CA CYS A 340 -3.40 4.26 23.90
C CYS A 340 -3.68 4.32 25.40
N TRP A 341 -4.72 3.61 25.87
CA TRP A 341 -5.04 3.51 27.30
C TRP A 341 -3.91 2.84 28.08
N SER A 342 -3.41 1.70 27.59
CA SER A 342 -2.33 0.95 28.21
C SER A 342 -1.04 1.79 28.27
N TYR A 343 -0.71 2.48 27.18
CA TYR A 343 0.39 3.44 27.13
C TYR A 343 0.23 4.56 28.16
N ASN A 344 -0.96 5.17 28.25
CA ASN A 344 -1.23 6.25 29.20
C ASN A 344 -1.13 5.82 30.67
N LEU A 345 -1.54 4.59 31.02
CA LEU A 345 -1.40 4.07 32.39
C LEU A 345 0.05 4.07 32.90
N VAL A 346 1.03 3.91 32.01
CA VAL A 346 2.48 3.91 32.36
C VAL A 346 3.13 5.26 32.10
N CYS A 347 2.82 5.90 30.96
CA CYS A 347 3.54 7.08 30.47
C CYS A 347 2.81 8.42 30.73
N GLY A 348 1.51 8.39 31.04
CA GLY A 348 0.64 9.57 31.17
C GLY A 348 1.00 10.51 32.32
N GLY A 349 1.71 10.03 33.34
CA GLY A 349 2.19 10.85 34.46
C GLY A 349 3.33 11.82 34.11
N LYS A 350 4.05 11.55 33.00
CA LYS A 350 5.10 12.32 32.29
C LYS A 350 5.99 11.30 31.56
N PRO A 351 6.46 11.57 30.34
CA PRO A 351 7.72 10.99 29.86
C PRO A 351 8.85 11.60 30.71
N GLN A 352 9.35 10.86 31.71
CA GLN A 352 10.47 11.33 32.52
C GLN A 352 11.79 11.10 31.78
N PRO A 353 12.66 12.12 31.63
CA PRO A 353 14.07 11.86 31.34
C PRO A 353 14.71 11.17 32.56
N THR A 354 15.57 10.18 32.31
CA THR A 354 15.98 9.12 33.26
C THR A 354 17.00 9.58 34.32
N ASN A 355 16.82 10.78 34.88
CA ASN A 355 17.73 11.44 35.82
C ASN A 355 17.58 10.95 37.28
N THR A 356 17.51 9.65 37.51
CA THR A 356 17.85 9.02 38.80
C THR A 356 18.33 7.58 38.58
N PRO A 357 19.53 7.18 39.03
CA PRO A 357 20.02 5.81 38.83
C PRO A 357 19.30 4.82 39.76
N SER A 358 18.39 4.03 39.19
CA SER A 358 17.76 2.89 39.86
C SER A 358 18.81 1.87 40.32
N VAL A 359 18.90 1.65 41.63
CA VAL A 359 19.93 0.80 42.25
C VAL A 359 19.81 -0.65 41.76
N THR A 360 20.90 -1.20 41.24
CA THR A 360 20.96 -2.57 40.71
C THR A 360 20.87 -3.61 41.84
N SER A 361 19.67 -4.14 42.09
CA SER A 361 19.41 -5.13 43.14
C SER A 361 19.93 -6.53 42.78
N LYS A 362 21.25 -6.74 42.90
CA LYS A 362 21.81 -8.10 42.91
C LYS A 362 21.45 -8.81 44.22
N PRO A 363 21.05 -10.10 44.19
CA PRO A 363 20.77 -10.87 45.39
C PRO A 363 22.07 -11.20 46.13
N ILE A 364 22.11 -10.95 47.45
CA ILE A 364 23.16 -11.43 48.36
C ILE A 364 22.50 -12.07 49.57
N THR A 365 22.89 -13.30 49.87
CA THR A 365 22.33 -14.13 50.94
C THR A 365 23.01 -13.82 52.28
N SER A 366 22.35 -13.12 53.22
CA SER A 366 22.51 -13.27 54.69
C SER A 366 21.73 -12.22 55.50
N VAL A 367 21.37 -12.58 56.74
CA VAL A 367 20.57 -11.83 57.74
C VAL A 367 20.99 -12.36 59.14
N PRO A 368 20.97 -11.62 60.28
CA PRO A 368 20.65 -10.20 60.53
C PRO A 368 21.87 -9.41 61.13
N THR A 369 21.77 -8.15 61.61
CA THR A 369 21.44 -7.80 63.03
C THR A 369 21.34 -6.28 63.28
N ALA A 370 20.26 -5.84 63.99
CA ALA A 370 20.06 -4.61 64.81
C ALA A 370 20.16 -3.14 64.27
N LYS A 371 18.98 -2.47 64.18
CA LYS A 371 18.47 -1.32 65.02
C LYS A 371 19.29 0.01 65.24
N PRO A 372 18.66 1.19 65.51
CA PRO A 372 17.73 1.98 64.67
C PRO A 372 17.85 3.56 64.74
N SER A 373 17.46 4.30 63.66
CA SER A 373 16.96 5.71 63.68
C SER A 373 17.90 6.85 64.16
N PRO A 374 17.55 8.18 64.07
CA PRO A 374 16.28 8.84 63.65
C PRO A 374 16.37 9.96 62.57
N LEU A 375 15.21 10.57 62.27
CA LEU A 375 14.96 11.86 61.57
C LEU A 375 15.42 13.10 62.39
N PRO A 376 15.33 14.39 61.95
CA PRO A 376 14.59 15.00 60.80
C PRO A 376 15.53 15.79 59.82
N THR A 377 15.24 16.86 59.04
CA THR A 377 14.16 17.89 58.97
C THR A 377 14.11 18.61 57.58
N LEU A 378 13.10 19.47 57.37
CA LEU A 378 12.92 20.52 56.33
C LEU A 378 12.70 21.89 57.05
N PRO A 379 12.53 23.09 56.41
CA PRO A 379 12.42 23.46 54.98
C PRO A 379 13.53 24.53 54.60
N SER A 380 13.43 25.61 53.80
CA SER A 380 12.32 26.26 53.04
C SER A 380 12.77 27.19 51.88
N GLU A 381 11.76 27.63 51.13
CA GLU A 381 11.55 28.83 50.28
C GLU A 381 12.70 29.79 49.88
N GLN A 382 12.97 29.84 48.56
CA GLN A 382 12.64 30.96 47.62
C GLN A 382 13.28 32.39 47.81
N PRO A 383 13.09 33.38 46.89
CA PRO A 383 14.10 33.71 45.86
C PRO A 383 14.58 35.18 45.83
N THR A 384 15.53 35.52 44.94
CA THR A 384 15.62 36.89 44.36
C THR A 384 16.33 36.96 42.99
N PHE A 385 15.99 37.99 42.20
CA PHE A 385 16.60 38.36 40.91
C PHE A 385 17.85 39.26 41.08
N SER A 386 18.77 39.27 40.09
CA SER A 386 19.09 40.50 39.30
C SER A 386 20.20 40.35 38.23
N LYS A 387 20.13 41.22 37.22
CA LYS A 387 21.15 41.60 36.19
C LYS A 387 21.56 43.07 36.48
N PRO A 388 22.42 43.81 35.71
CA PRO A 388 23.03 43.58 34.37
C PRO A 388 24.58 43.35 34.46
N THR A 389 25.57 43.85 33.69
CA THR A 389 25.69 44.86 32.59
C THR A 389 27.01 44.73 31.79
N HIS A 390 27.07 45.45 30.66
CA HIS A 390 28.24 46.00 29.92
C HIS A 390 28.99 45.20 28.82
N GLN A 391 29.38 45.99 27.81
CA GLN A 391 30.00 45.72 26.51
C GLN A 391 30.76 47.03 26.13
N PRO A 392 31.86 47.00 25.36
CA PRO A 392 31.85 47.49 23.94
C PRO A 392 32.67 46.59 22.97
N THR A 393 32.25 46.31 21.72
CA THR A 393 32.37 47.11 20.47
C THR A 393 33.81 47.11 19.88
N VAL A 394 34.05 46.67 18.62
CA VAL A 394 34.13 47.48 17.36
C VAL A 394 34.10 46.57 16.09
N GLN A 395 33.85 47.14 14.90
CA GLN A 395 33.64 46.55 13.53
C GLN A 395 34.41 47.42 12.46
N PRO A 396 34.27 47.35 11.10
CA PRO A 396 33.82 46.31 10.13
C PRO A 396 34.63 46.20 8.77
N GLN A 397 34.26 45.23 7.87
CA GLN A 397 34.20 45.31 6.37
C GLN A 397 35.49 45.45 5.48
N PRO A 398 35.45 45.38 4.10
CA PRO A 398 34.42 44.89 3.12
C PRO A 398 34.89 44.07 1.86
N SER A 399 33.91 43.42 1.17
CA SER A 399 33.64 43.17 -0.29
C SER A 399 34.70 42.91 -1.40
N GLN A 400 34.36 42.03 -2.39
CA GLN A 400 34.19 42.35 -3.86
C GLN A 400 33.80 41.14 -4.79
N LYS A 401 33.29 41.41 -6.03
CA LYS A 401 32.98 40.44 -7.13
C LYS A 401 32.86 41.12 -8.53
N PRO A 402 33.40 40.54 -9.63
CA PRO A 402 32.67 40.20 -10.90
C PRO A 402 33.16 38.81 -11.45
N SER A 403 33.19 38.31 -12.71
CA SER A 403 32.57 38.48 -14.08
C SER A 403 32.51 37.06 -14.76
N GLU A 404 31.85 36.64 -15.88
CA GLU A 404 31.17 37.20 -17.10
C GLU A 404 32.03 37.22 -18.41
N THR A 405 31.69 36.66 -19.62
CA THR A 405 30.61 35.72 -20.06
C THR A 405 31.03 34.65 -21.17
N PRO A 406 30.81 34.68 -22.54
CA PRO A 406 30.73 33.44 -23.39
C PRO A 406 31.53 33.35 -24.76
N THR A 407 31.48 32.18 -25.46
CA THR A 407 31.90 31.97 -26.89
C THR A 407 31.08 30.87 -27.62
N GLU A 408 30.97 30.89 -28.97
CA GLU A 408 30.09 30.05 -29.82
C GLU A 408 30.80 29.04 -30.79
N HIS A 409 30.00 28.32 -31.61
CA HIS A 409 30.33 27.27 -32.61
C HIS A 409 31.20 27.70 -33.83
N PRO A 410 31.71 26.74 -34.64
CA PRO A 410 31.05 26.45 -35.94
C PRO A 410 30.97 24.94 -36.35
N LEU A 411 30.69 24.67 -37.63
CA LEU A 411 30.02 23.46 -38.17
C LEU A 411 30.87 22.54 -39.09
N THR A 412 30.24 21.42 -39.51
CA THR A 412 30.57 20.51 -40.63
C THR A 412 31.62 19.41 -40.36
N SER A 413 31.64 18.25 -41.04
CA SER A 413 30.86 17.77 -42.20
C SER A 413 30.49 16.26 -42.09
N LYS A 414 29.77 15.72 -43.09
CA LYS A 414 29.35 14.30 -43.18
C LYS A 414 29.82 13.68 -44.51
N PRO A 415 30.30 12.44 -44.50
CA PRO A 415 29.99 11.52 -45.61
C PRO A 415 29.43 10.17 -45.12
N THR A 416 28.93 9.37 -46.06
CA THR A 416 28.16 8.13 -45.83
C THR A 416 28.98 6.90 -46.20
N ALA A 417 29.00 5.86 -45.33
CA ALA A 417 28.90 4.43 -45.66
C ALA A 417 29.33 3.54 -44.46
N GLY A 418 28.81 2.32 -44.37
CA GLY A 418 29.32 1.27 -43.48
C GLY A 418 28.25 0.62 -42.57
N LEU A 419 27.80 -0.58 -42.93
CA LEU A 419 27.09 -1.48 -42.02
C LEU A 419 28.13 -2.25 -41.20
N THR A 420 28.28 -1.90 -39.91
CA THR A 420 29.09 -2.70 -38.97
C THR A 420 28.48 -2.65 -37.57
N SER A 421 28.35 -3.81 -36.92
CA SER A 421 27.73 -3.98 -35.61
C SER A 421 28.71 -3.75 -34.45
N ALA A 422 28.58 -2.65 -33.71
CA ALA A 422 29.16 -2.43 -32.38
C ALA A 422 28.61 -1.12 -31.75
N PRO A 423 28.77 -0.90 -30.43
CA PRO A 423 29.03 -1.84 -29.34
C PRO A 423 27.84 -1.89 -28.35
N ALA A 424 27.99 -2.62 -27.24
CA ALA A 424 27.05 -2.53 -26.12
C ALA A 424 27.13 -1.13 -25.48
N THR A 425 26.05 -0.36 -25.54
CA THR A 425 25.94 0.91 -24.82
C THR A 425 25.95 0.64 -23.32
N THR A 426 26.86 1.27 -22.57
CA THR A 426 26.87 1.20 -21.10
C THR A 426 25.63 1.88 -20.55
N GLY A 427 24.60 1.08 -20.26
CA GLY A 427 23.28 1.58 -19.91
C GLY A 427 23.25 2.33 -18.59
N THR A 428 22.82 3.58 -18.62
CA THR A 428 22.34 4.30 -17.44
C THR A 428 21.20 3.48 -16.80
N PRO A 429 21.15 3.27 -15.48
CA PRO A 429 20.16 2.37 -14.89
C PRO A 429 18.73 2.88 -15.09
N CYS A 430 17.90 2.12 -15.80
CA CYS A 430 16.47 2.39 -15.87
C CYS A 430 15.84 2.07 -14.50
N HIS A 431 15.43 3.11 -13.77
CA HIS A 431 14.92 3.00 -12.40
C HIS A 431 13.40 2.78 -12.28
N ASN A 432 12.68 2.77 -13.40
CA ASN A 432 11.24 2.51 -13.45
C ASN A 432 10.99 0.99 -13.60
N ASP A 433 10.11 0.41 -12.77
CA ASP A 433 9.87 -1.04 -12.75
C ASP A 433 9.30 -1.56 -14.07
N ASP A 434 8.51 -0.76 -14.81
CA ASP A 434 8.01 -1.12 -16.14
C ASP A 434 9.13 -1.20 -17.18
N CYS A 435 10.13 -0.30 -17.13
CA CYS A 435 11.32 -0.38 -17.98
C CYS A 435 12.15 -1.63 -17.63
N ARG A 436 12.28 -1.97 -16.34
CA ARG A 436 12.94 -3.19 -15.88
C ARG A 436 12.21 -4.45 -16.32
N ARG A 437 10.88 -4.49 -16.22
CA ARG A 437 10.04 -5.61 -16.73
C ARG A 437 10.29 -5.89 -18.20
N CYS A 438 10.50 -4.85 -19.01
CA CYS A 438 10.82 -4.99 -20.43
C CYS A 438 12.27 -5.43 -20.69
N GLN A 439 13.24 -5.02 -19.87
CA GLN A 439 14.63 -5.51 -19.91
C GLN A 439 14.74 -6.96 -19.38
N ASN A 440 13.86 -7.34 -18.46
CA ASN A 440 13.82 -8.64 -17.79
C ASN A 440 12.76 -9.59 -18.38
N VAL A 441 12.37 -9.39 -19.66
CA VAL A 441 11.51 -10.32 -20.43
C VAL A 441 12.04 -11.76 -20.39
N ILE A 442 13.36 -11.91 -20.32
CA ILE A 442 14.03 -13.21 -20.20
C ILE A 442 13.72 -13.87 -18.83
N GLU A 443 13.56 -13.12 -17.73
CA GLU A 443 13.40 -13.68 -16.38
C GLU A 443 12.06 -14.39 -16.14
N ILE A 444 10.98 -14.00 -16.83
CA ILE A 444 9.69 -14.70 -16.73
C ILE A 444 9.62 -16.02 -17.50
N ILE A 445 10.51 -16.19 -18.49
CA ILE A 445 10.65 -17.43 -19.28
C ILE A 445 11.81 -18.29 -18.76
N ILE A 446 12.77 -17.70 -18.02
CA ILE A 446 13.84 -18.44 -17.37
C ILE A 446 13.26 -19.58 -16.55
N ILE A 447 13.64 -20.78 -16.99
CA ILE A 447 13.50 -22.02 -16.25
C ILE A 447 14.37 -21.86 -15.00
N LYS A 448 13.73 -21.67 -13.83
CA LYS A 448 14.42 -21.65 -12.54
C LYS A 448 15.16 -22.97 -12.35
N ALA A 449 16.18 -23.01 -11.49
CA ALA A 449 17.06 -24.18 -11.31
C ALA A 449 16.37 -25.51 -10.92
N ASN A 450 15.06 -25.49 -10.66
CA ASN A 450 14.17 -26.63 -10.41
C ASN A 450 13.38 -27.12 -11.65
N GLY A 451 13.57 -26.52 -12.83
CA GLY A 451 12.86 -26.89 -14.06
C GLY A 451 11.53 -26.16 -14.31
N LYS A 452 11.16 -25.14 -13.54
CA LYS A 452 9.86 -24.44 -13.65
C LYS A 452 9.95 -23.02 -14.22
N CYS A 453 8.92 -22.64 -14.98
CA CYS A 453 8.72 -21.31 -15.58
C CYS A 453 7.55 -20.60 -14.87
N ALA A 454 7.77 -19.37 -14.40
CA ALA A 454 6.79 -18.65 -13.58
C ALA A 454 5.49 -18.34 -14.34
N LEU A 455 5.58 -18.07 -15.64
CA LEU A 455 4.42 -17.86 -16.50
C LEU A 455 3.57 -19.13 -16.64
N LEU A 456 4.18 -20.31 -16.80
CA LEU A 456 3.45 -21.58 -16.82
C LEU A 456 2.80 -21.89 -15.48
N ASP A 457 3.52 -21.76 -14.35
CA ASP A 457 2.96 -21.97 -13.00
C ASP A 457 1.72 -21.06 -12.75
N THR A 458 1.75 -19.82 -13.26
CA THR A 458 0.63 -18.86 -13.15
C THR A 458 -0.57 -19.27 -14.00
N LEU A 459 -0.35 -19.70 -15.24
CA LEU A 459 -1.40 -20.14 -16.16
C LEU A 459 -2.03 -21.47 -15.70
N GLU A 460 -1.24 -22.40 -15.16
CA GLU A 460 -1.75 -23.65 -14.56
C GLU A 460 -2.65 -23.37 -13.35
N GLY A 461 -2.27 -22.44 -12.47
CA GLY A 461 -3.11 -22.02 -11.34
C GLY A 461 -4.47 -21.47 -11.78
N LEU A 462 -4.50 -20.68 -12.85
CA LEU A 462 -5.72 -20.09 -13.41
C LEU A 462 -6.74 -21.13 -13.91
N LEU A 463 -6.34 -22.36 -14.25
CA LEU A 463 -7.24 -23.43 -14.65
C LEU A 463 -8.26 -23.82 -13.56
N SER A 464 -8.06 -23.36 -12.31
CA SER A 464 -9.02 -23.52 -11.21
C SER A 464 -10.06 -22.39 -11.09
N SER A 465 -9.76 -21.21 -11.66
CA SER A 465 -10.47 -19.94 -11.41
C SER A 465 -11.26 -19.39 -12.60
N VAL A 466 -11.34 -20.14 -13.70
CA VAL A 466 -12.01 -19.73 -14.95
C VAL A 466 -13.10 -20.72 -15.36
N ASP A 467 -14.05 -20.26 -16.18
CA ASP A 467 -15.08 -21.12 -16.77
C ASP A 467 -14.52 -22.16 -17.76
N ALA A 468 -15.30 -23.21 -18.03
CA ALA A 468 -14.87 -24.35 -18.83
C ALA A 468 -14.45 -24.03 -20.28
N SER A 469 -15.00 -22.97 -20.90
CA SER A 469 -14.63 -22.57 -22.26
C SER A 469 -13.26 -21.91 -22.27
N VAL A 470 -13.05 -20.96 -21.35
CA VAL A 470 -11.75 -20.30 -21.13
C VAL A 470 -10.69 -21.31 -20.68
N LYS A 471 -11.04 -22.25 -19.80
CA LYS A 471 -10.15 -23.34 -19.33
C LYS A 471 -9.59 -24.18 -20.47
N ALA A 472 -10.44 -24.55 -21.45
CA ALA A 472 -10.00 -25.33 -22.60
C ALA A 472 -8.97 -24.57 -23.45
N LYS A 473 -9.19 -23.26 -23.69
CA LYS A 473 -8.26 -22.41 -24.45
C LYS A 473 -6.95 -22.16 -23.70
N LEU A 474 -7.00 -21.88 -22.39
CA LEU A 474 -5.81 -21.80 -21.55
C LEU A 474 -5.00 -23.10 -21.52
N GLN A 475 -5.66 -24.27 -21.48
CA GLN A 475 -4.96 -25.56 -21.53
C GLN A 475 -4.22 -25.76 -22.85
N VAL A 476 -4.81 -25.34 -23.99
CA VAL A 476 -4.12 -25.35 -25.29
C VAL A 476 -2.91 -24.43 -25.26
N LEU A 477 -3.05 -23.20 -24.73
CA LEU A 477 -1.93 -22.25 -24.60
C LEU A 477 -0.80 -22.80 -23.73
N ILE A 478 -1.11 -23.35 -22.55
CA ILE A 478 -0.14 -23.98 -21.64
C ILE A 478 0.61 -25.11 -22.35
N ASN A 479 -0.09 -25.97 -23.10
CA ASN A 479 0.52 -27.07 -23.84
C ASN A 479 1.46 -26.55 -24.94
N THR A 480 1.05 -25.54 -25.70
CA THR A 480 1.86 -24.89 -26.74
C THR A 480 3.12 -24.24 -26.16
N LEU A 481 2.99 -23.41 -25.12
CA LEU A 481 4.12 -22.76 -24.45
C LEU A 481 5.07 -23.79 -23.83
N THR A 482 4.53 -24.85 -23.22
CA THR A 482 5.33 -25.96 -22.68
C THR A 482 6.15 -26.66 -23.76
N ALA A 483 5.59 -26.86 -24.96
CA ALA A 483 6.30 -27.44 -26.09
C ALA A 483 7.40 -26.51 -26.63
N VAL A 484 7.11 -25.21 -26.78
CA VAL A 484 8.06 -24.20 -27.27
C VAL A 484 9.22 -24.01 -26.29
N ILE A 485 8.94 -23.87 -24.99
CA ILE A 485 9.97 -23.74 -23.93
C ILE A 485 10.85 -25.00 -23.88
N LYS A 486 10.28 -26.20 -23.99
CA LYS A 486 11.05 -27.46 -24.05
C LYS A 486 11.86 -27.62 -25.34
N ALA A 487 11.51 -26.94 -26.42
CA ALA A 487 12.26 -26.99 -27.67
C ALA A 487 13.56 -26.15 -27.63
N GLY A 488 13.65 -25.16 -26.73
CA GLY A 488 14.89 -24.43 -26.42
C GLY A 488 15.51 -23.66 -27.60
N LYS A 489 14.71 -23.26 -28.59
CA LYS A 489 15.17 -22.72 -29.89
C LYS A 489 14.49 -21.41 -30.31
N THR A 490 13.74 -20.78 -29.41
CA THR A 490 12.88 -19.63 -29.70
C THR A 490 13.31 -18.45 -28.83
N ASP A 491 13.22 -17.23 -29.36
CA ASP A 491 13.51 -16.02 -28.59
C ASP A 491 12.53 -15.86 -27.41
N ALA A 492 13.01 -15.34 -26.29
CA ALA A 492 12.15 -15.01 -25.16
C ALA A 492 11.14 -13.90 -25.51
N GLU A 493 11.51 -12.93 -26.36
CA GLU A 493 10.56 -11.95 -26.88
C GLU A 493 9.42 -12.63 -27.64
N ASP A 494 9.71 -13.53 -28.58
CA ASP A 494 8.70 -14.22 -29.38
C ASP A 494 7.75 -15.08 -28.52
N VAL A 495 8.27 -15.72 -27.46
CA VAL A 495 7.46 -16.50 -26.52
C VAL A 495 6.54 -15.60 -25.67
N VAL A 496 7.01 -14.44 -25.20
CA VAL A 496 6.13 -13.44 -24.54
C VAL A 496 5.06 -12.95 -25.49
N LEU A 497 5.45 -12.56 -26.71
CA LEU A 497 4.55 -12.01 -27.71
C LEU A 497 3.45 -13.01 -28.09
N GLN A 498 3.79 -14.27 -28.37
CA GLN A 498 2.79 -15.31 -28.64
C GLN A 498 1.85 -15.51 -27.43
N CYS A 499 2.39 -15.60 -26.20
CA CYS A 499 1.57 -15.76 -25.01
C CYS A 499 0.58 -14.59 -24.84
N ALA A 500 1.04 -13.36 -25.00
CA ALA A 500 0.22 -12.16 -24.86
C ALA A 500 -0.91 -12.09 -25.90
N TYR A 501 -0.68 -12.51 -27.15
CA TYR A 501 -1.73 -12.47 -28.18
C TYR A 501 -2.81 -13.52 -27.96
N GLU A 502 -2.41 -14.74 -27.57
CA GLU A 502 -3.33 -15.82 -27.23
C GLU A 502 -4.15 -15.43 -25.98
N LEU A 503 -3.52 -14.85 -24.96
CA LEU A 503 -4.21 -14.32 -23.79
C LEU A 503 -5.15 -13.15 -24.12
N SER A 504 -4.75 -12.22 -25.00
CA SER A 504 -5.63 -11.13 -25.46
C SER A 504 -6.87 -11.68 -26.17
N THR A 505 -6.70 -12.69 -27.03
CA THR A 505 -7.80 -13.38 -27.72
C THR A 505 -8.73 -14.08 -26.73
N ILE A 506 -8.17 -14.83 -25.77
CA ILE A 506 -8.94 -15.50 -24.71
C ILE A 506 -9.70 -14.47 -23.86
N LEU A 507 -9.08 -13.34 -23.50
CA LEU A 507 -9.70 -12.26 -22.73
C LEU A 507 -10.85 -11.58 -23.46
N ALA A 508 -10.76 -11.42 -24.79
CA ALA A 508 -11.82 -10.82 -25.61
C ALA A 508 -13.11 -11.68 -25.68
N GLU A 509 -12.99 -12.98 -25.44
CA GLU A 509 -14.10 -13.95 -25.43
C GLU A 509 -14.52 -14.38 -24.02
N ALA A 510 -13.70 -14.11 -23.00
CA ALA A 510 -13.92 -14.56 -21.63
C ALA A 510 -15.08 -13.83 -20.95
N LYS A 511 -15.85 -14.57 -20.13
CA LYS A 511 -16.84 -13.97 -19.23
C LYS A 511 -16.13 -13.12 -18.18
N LYS A 512 -16.77 -12.01 -17.75
CA LYS A 512 -16.26 -11.03 -16.76
C LYS A 512 -15.41 -11.64 -15.63
N ASN A 513 -15.89 -12.69 -14.96
CA ASN A 513 -15.16 -13.29 -13.84
C ASN A 513 -13.86 -13.98 -14.28
N SER A 514 -13.90 -14.77 -15.36
CA SER A 514 -12.73 -15.39 -15.97
C SER A 514 -11.75 -14.33 -16.51
N ALA A 515 -12.26 -13.27 -17.13
CA ALA A 515 -11.46 -12.16 -17.64
C ALA A 515 -10.74 -11.38 -16.52
N ALA A 516 -11.44 -11.12 -15.41
CA ALA A 516 -10.87 -10.48 -14.23
C ALA A 516 -9.82 -11.36 -13.54
N ALA A 517 -10.10 -12.66 -13.38
CA ALA A 517 -9.16 -13.62 -12.81
C ALA A 517 -7.87 -13.70 -13.63
N ILE A 518 -7.96 -13.76 -14.97
CA ILE A 518 -6.79 -13.74 -15.85
C ILE A 518 -6.07 -12.39 -15.77
N LYS A 519 -6.75 -11.26 -16.03
CA LYS A 519 -6.10 -9.93 -16.19
C LYS A 519 -5.28 -9.52 -14.95
N PHE A 520 -5.71 -9.90 -13.74
CA PHE A 520 -5.02 -9.57 -12.48
C PHE A 520 -4.24 -10.74 -11.85
N ALA A 521 -4.00 -11.85 -12.57
CA ALA A 521 -3.18 -12.94 -12.05
C ALA A 521 -1.71 -12.49 -11.88
N GLU A 522 -1.13 -12.73 -10.71
CA GLU A 522 0.26 -12.37 -10.39
C GLU A 522 1.26 -13.42 -10.93
N ILE A 523 2.14 -12.97 -11.82
CA ILE A 523 3.33 -13.69 -12.29
C ILE A 523 4.43 -13.48 -11.24
N ALA A 524 4.73 -14.54 -10.50
CA ALA A 524 5.55 -14.49 -9.29
C ALA A 524 6.92 -13.81 -9.49
N ALA A 525 7.14 -12.72 -8.75
CA ALA A 525 8.32 -11.84 -8.76
C ALA A 525 8.52 -10.99 -10.03
N TRP A 526 7.47 -10.72 -10.82
CA TRP A 526 7.55 -9.83 -11.99
C TRP A 526 6.39 -8.82 -12.10
N GLY A 527 5.14 -9.29 -12.01
CA GLY A 527 3.98 -8.44 -12.25
C GLY A 527 2.68 -9.22 -12.44
N THR A 528 1.79 -8.71 -13.28
CA THR A 528 0.51 -9.33 -13.61
C THR A 528 0.44 -9.73 -15.09
N ILE A 529 -0.57 -10.54 -15.46
CA ILE A 529 -0.87 -10.77 -16.88
C ILE A 529 -1.21 -9.46 -17.62
N ASN A 530 -1.80 -8.44 -16.97
CA ASN A 530 -1.96 -7.12 -17.58
C ASN A 530 -0.61 -6.49 -17.96
N ASP A 531 0.38 -6.57 -17.07
CA ASP A 531 1.73 -6.06 -17.34
C ASP A 531 2.37 -6.80 -18.53
N LEU A 532 2.09 -8.11 -18.70
CA LEU A 532 2.53 -8.92 -19.84
C LEU A 532 1.94 -8.42 -21.17
N LEU A 533 0.67 -8.05 -21.20
CA LEU A 533 0.01 -7.47 -22.37
C LEU A 533 0.61 -6.10 -22.72
N ASN A 534 0.82 -5.24 -21.71
CA ASN A 534 1.43 -3.91 -21.91
C ASN A 534 2.87 -4.01 -22.41
N VAL A 535 3.68 -4.94 -21.87
CA VAL A 535 5.04 -5.23 -22.36
C VAL A 535 5.01 -5.72 -23.81
N ALA A 536 4.10 -6.62 -24.19
CA ALA A 536 3.98 -7.09 -25.57
C ALA A 536 3.61 -5.97 -26.57
N ILE A 537 2.71 -5.05 -26.18
CA ILE A 537 2.38 -3.85 -26.96
C ILE A 537 3.62 -2.96 -27.11
N ALA A 538 4.35 -2.71 -26.02
CA ALA A 538 5.53 -1.85 -26.03
C ALA A 538 6.68 -2.42 -26.88
N LEU A 539 6.94 -3.75 -26.83
CA LEU A 539 7.91 -4.44 -27.68
C LEU A 539 7.59 -4.33 -29.19
N LYS A 540 6.31 -4.20 -29.55
CA LYS A 540 5.87 -4.00 -30.94
C LYS A 540 5.79 -2.54 -31.37
N ALA A 541 5.68 -1.59 -30.44
CA ALA A 541 5.49 -0.18 -30.78
C ALA A 541 6.61 0.45 -31.64
N PRO A 542 7.92 0.17 -31.42
CA PRO A 542 8.99 0.62 -32.33
C PRO A 542 8.90 0.05 -33.75
N LYS A 543 8.22 -1.10 -33.93
CA LYS A 543 8.04 -1.80 -35.21
C LYS A 543 6.79 -1.30 -35.96
N ALA A 544 5.82 -0.68 -35.28
CA ALA A 544 4.56 -0.23 -35.90
C ALA A 544 4.71 0.85 -37.01
N PRO A 545 5.71 1.76 -37.01
CA PRO A 545 5.94 2.66 -38.13
C PRO A 545 6.17 1.98 -39.48
N SER A 546 6.80 0.79 -39.54
CA SER A 546 7.08 0.12 -40.84
C SER A 546 5.82 -0.37 -41.55
N VAL A 547 4.79 -0.73 -40.78
CA VAL A 547 3.48 -1.20 -41.27
C VAL A 547 2.78 -0.19 -42.17
N ILE A 548 3.06 1.11 -41.98
CA ILE A 548 2.48 2.23 -42.74
C ILE A 548 3.48 2.92 -43.67
N VAL A 549 4.68 2.37 -43.87
CA VAL A 549 5.63 2.88 -44.87
C VAL A 549 5.10 2.59 -46.27
N LEU A 550 5.04 3.63 -47.11
CA LEU A 550 4.62 3.51 -48.50
C LEU A 550 5.74 2.96 -49.39
N VAL A 551 5.54 1.75 -49.90
CA VAL A 551 6.39 1.07 -50.88
C VAL A 551 5.78 1.23 -52.28
N PRO A 552 6.56 1.58 -53.33
CA PRO A 552 6.05 1.63 -54.70
C PRO A 552 5.70 0.24 -55.24
N GLY A 553 4.46 0.05 -55.69
CA GLY A 553 3.98 -1.17 -56.35
C GLY A 553 3.43 -0.91 -57.75
N ASN A 554 3.12 -1.98 -58.49
CA ASN A 554 2.68 -1.93 -59.89
C ASN A 554 1.39 -1.11 -60.12
N ASN A 555 0.54 -0.96 -59.09
CA ASN A 555 -0.72 -0.22 -59.14
C ASN A 555 -0.65 1.11 -58.34
N GLY A 556 0.54 1.62 -58.06
CA GLY A 556 0.79 2.76 -57.17
C GLY A 556 1.45 2.35 -55.85
N SER A 557 1.72 3.33 -54.97
CA SER A 557 2.27 3.03 -53.65
C SER A 557 1.25 2.37 -52.72
N THR A 558 1.72 1.48 -51.85
CA THR A 558 0.91 0.78 -50.84
C THR A 558 1.72 0.53 -49.57
N CYS A 559 1.11 0.03 -48.51
CA CYS A 559 1.80 -0.37 -47.28
C CYS A 559 1.21 -1.69 -46.74
N ALA A 560 1.95 -2.37 -45.86
CA ALA A 560 1.58 -3.69 -45.34
C ALA A 560 0.19 -3.71 -44.65
N LEU A 561 -0.24 -2.61 -44.02
CA LEU A 561 -1.61 -2.47 -43.49
C LEU A 561 -2.68 -2.52 -44.59
N LEU A 562 -2.47 -1.78 -45.68
CA LEU A 562 -3.42 -1.71 -46.79
C LEU A 562 -3.47 -3.05 -47.54
N GLU A 563 -2.33 -3.70 -47.73
CA GLU A 563 -2.25 -5.03 -48.34
C GLU A 563 -2.96 -6.09 -47.48
N ALA A 564 -2.73 -6.10 -46.16
CA ALA A 564 -3.42 -6.99 -45.23
C ALA A 564 -4.95 -6.78 -45.26
N LEU A 565 -5.42 -5.53 -45.27
CA LEU A 565 -6.84 -5.20 -45.36
C LEU A 565 -7.45 -5.56 -46.73
N LEU A 566 -6.72 -5.37 -47.83
CA LEU A 566 -7.17 -5.77 -49.17
C LEU A 566 -7.26 -7.30 -49.31
N ASN A 567 -6.30 -8.04 -48.73
CA ASN A 567 -6.32 -9.51 -48.67
C ASN A 567 -7.46 -10.05 -47.80
N VAL A 568 -7.86 -9.33 -46.74
CA VAL A 568 -9.06 -9.65 -45.96
C VAL A 568 -10.35 -9.31 -46.74
N SER A 569 -10.34 -8.24 -47.55
CA SER A 569 -11.53 -7.78 -48.29
C SER A 569 -12.20 -8.87 -49.12
N VAL A 570 -11.43 -9.73 -49.81
CA VAL A 570 -12.00 -10.81 -50.64
C VAL A 570 -12.76 -11.89 -49.84
N HIS A 571 -12.61 -11.91 -48.51
CA HIS A 571 -13.29 -12.81 -47.59
C HIS A 571 -14.49 -12.14 -46.88
N VAL A 572 -14.73 -10.84 -47.11
CA VAL A 572 -15.89 -10.11 -46.55
C VAL A 572 -17.13 -10.38 -47.40
N GLU A 573 -18.23 -10.70 -46.73
CA GLU A 573 -19.53 -11.01 -47.34
C GLU A 573 -20.05 -9.86 -48.22
N ALA A 574 -20.81 -10.20 -49.27
CA ALA A 574 -21.21 -9.26 -50.32
C ALA A 574 -22.05 -8.07 -49.81
N GLU A 575 -22.83 -8.24 -48.75
CA GLU A 575 -23.58 -7.16 -48.08
C GLU A 575 -22.66 -6.20 -47.30
N ASN A 576 -21.58 -6.73 -46.73
CA ASN A 576 -20.62 -6.01 -45.88
C ASN A 576 -19.45 -5.39 -46.68
N GLN A 577 -19.33 -5.75 -47.96
CA GLN A 577 -18.28 -5.29 -48.87
C GLN A 577 -18.25 -3.77 -49.11
N PHE A 578 -19.41 -3.09 -49.14
CA PHE A 578 -19.47 -1.64 -49.37
C PHE A 578 -18.90 -0.85 -48.18
N SER A 579 -19.33 -1.18 -46.95
CA SER A 579 -18.83 -0.55 -45.73
C SER A 579 -17.34 -0.86 -45.51
N PHE A 580 -16.88 -2.07 -45.83
CA PHE A 580 -15.45 -2.42 -45.75
C PHE A 580 -14.58 -1.63 -46.75
N LYS A 581 -15.04 -1.45 -48.01
CA LYS A 581 -14.34 -0.61 -48.99
C LYS A 581 -14.29 0.86 -48.57
N ALA A 582 -15.37 1.38 -47.98
CA ALA A 582 -15.38 2.73 -47.42
C ALA A 582 -14.36 2.86 -46.27
N PHE A 583 -14.26 1.87 -45.39
CA PHE A 583 -13.26 1.81 -44.32
C PHE A 583 -11.82 1.78 -44.86
N ILE A 584 -11.51 0.90 -45.82
CA ILE A 584 -10.18 0.86 -46.46
C ILE A 584 -9.83 2.21 -47.09
N SER A 585 -10.80 2.88 -47.76
CA SER A 585 -10.60 4.21 -48.33
C SER A 585 -10.21 5.27 -47.29
N LYS A 586 -10.81 5.22 -46.09
CA LYS A 586 -10.41 6.08 -44.97
C LYS A 586 -9.02 5.78 -44.42
N ILE A 587 -8.69 4.51 -44.18
CA ILE A 587 -7.35 4.09 -43.73
C ILE A 587 -6.29 4.54 -44.75
N ASN A 588 -6.56 4.38 -46.04
CA ASN A 588 -5.72 4.88 -47.13
C ASN A 588 -5.56 6.42 -47.03
N SER A 589 -6.63 7.18 -46.80
CA SER A 589 -6.55 8.63 -46.61
C SER A 589 -5.73 9.04 -45.37
N CYS A 590 -5.68 8.21 -44.32
CA CYS A 590 -4.85 8.45 -43.14
C CYS A 590 -3.37 8.23 -43.48
N VAL A 591 -3.03 7.09 -44.09
CA VAL A 591 -1.66 6.71 -44.48
C VAL A 591 -1.04 7.69 -45.49
N PHE A 592 -1.82 8.17 -46.46
CA PHE A 592 -1.36 9.15 -47.46
C PHE A 592 -1.41 10.61 -46.96
N SER A 593 -1.75 10.86 -45.70
CA SER A 593 -1.80 12.22 -45.15
C SER A 593 -0.39 12.78 -44.87
N LYS A 594 -0.23 14.11 -44.94
CA LYS A 594 1.04 14.81 -44.62
C LYS A 594 1.26 15.00 -43.11
N LYS A 595 0.77 14.07 -42.29
CA LYS A 595 0.82 14.14 -40.82
C LYS A 595 2.06 13.41 -40.28
N SER A 596 2.38 13.59 -39.00
CA SER A 596 3.43 12.81 -38.36
C SER A 596 3.00 11.34 -38.19
N THR A 597 3.97 10.42 -38.16
CA THR A 597 3.73 8.98 -37.97
C THR A 597 2.81 8.69 -36.79
N THR A 598 3.03 9.36 -35.65
CA THR A 598 2.20 9.23 -34.44
C THR A 598 0.75 9.66 -34.67
N ALA A 599 0.50 10.74 -35.43
CA ALA A 599 -0.84 11.19 -35.76
C ALA A 599 -1.53 10.25 -36.76
N ILE A 600 -0.80 9.67 -37.71
CA ILE A 600 -1.33 8.65 -38.63
C ILE A 600 -1.75 7.40 -37.86
N LEU A 601 -0.92 6.89 -36.94
CA LEU A 601 -1.26 5.75 -36.08
C LEU A 601 -2.48 6.07 -35.19
N ALA A 602 -2.56 7.28 -34.62
CA ALA A 602 -3.70 7.71 -33.82
C ALA A 602 -5.01 7.78 -34.62
N GLU A 603 -4.97 8.25 -35.87
CA GLU A 603 -6.15 8.33 -36.74
C GLU A 603 -6.58 6.95 -37.26
N ILE A 604 -5.63 6.04 -37.52
CA ILE A 604 -5.91 4.63 -37.82
C ILE A 604 -6.67 3.99 -36.66
N ALA A 605 -6.24 4.16 -35.41
CA ALA A 605 -6.98 3.65 -34.24
C ALA A 605 -8.39 4.25 -34.10
N ASN A 606 -8.56 5.53 -34.47
CA ASN A 606 -9.88 6.18 -34.47
C ASN A 606 -10.82 5.54 -35.50
N GLU A 607 -10.35 5.33 -36.73
CA GLU A 607 -11.19 4.71 -37.77
C GLU A 607 -11.45 3.22 -37.52
N PHE A 608 -10.49 2.47 -36.95
CA PHE A 608 -10.75 1.10 -36.48
C PHE A 608 -11.82 1.07 -35.38
N GLN A 609 -11.75 1.94 -34.37
CA GLN A 609 -12.77 1.98 -33.31
C GLN A 609 -14.15 2.35 -33.89
N LEU A 610 -14.25 3.42 -34.67
CA LEU A 610 -15.51 3.85 -35.28
C LEU A 610 -16.11 2.76 -36.18
N PHE A 611 -15.29 2.09 -36.98
CA PHE A 611 -15.77 1.01 -37.85
C PHE A 611 -16.26 -0.20 -37.07
N VAL A 612 -15.49 -0.68 -36.08
CA VAL A 612 -15.86 -1.84 -35.24
C VAL A 612 -17.08 -1.55 -34.36
N SER A 613 -17.22 -0.33 -33.84
CA SER A 613 -18.41 0.09 -33.09
C SER A 613 -19.68 0.14 -33.94
N ALA A 614 -19.57 0.44 -35.23
CA ALA A 614 -20.69 0.43 -36.16
C ALA A 614 -20.95 -0.94 -36.83
N ASN A 615 -19.95 -1.84 -36.86
CA ASN A 615 -19.98 -3.10 -37.61
C ASN A 615 -19.55 -4.27 -36.72
N ALA A 616 -20.49 -4.87 -35.99
CA ALA A 616 -20.20 -5.98 -35.07
C ALA A 616 -19.53 -7.19 -35.77
N TRP A 617 -19.87 -7.45 -37.03
CA TRP A 617 -19.28 -8.49 -37.88
C TRP A 617 -17.78 -8.28 -38.16
N ALA A 618 -17.27 -7.05 -38.03
CA ALA A 618 -15.88 -6.74 -38.36
C ALA A 618 -14.88 -7.35 -37.37
N LYS A 619 -15.30 -7.66 -36.13
CA LYS A 619 -14.43 -8.26 -35.10
C LYS A 619 -13.84 -9.62 -35.53
N PRO A 620 -14.64 -10.66 -35.85
CA PRO A 620 -14.11 -11.95 -36.30
C PRO A 620 -13.28 -11.84 -37.59
N VAL A 621 -13.63 -10.91 -38.48
CA VAL A 621 -12.89 -10.62 -39.72
C VAL A 621 -11.49 -10.08 -39.43
N PHE A 622 -11.34 -9.16 -38.45
CA PHE A 622 -10.03 -8.63 -38.08
C PHE A 622 -9.19 -9.59 -37.23
N SER A 623 -9.79 -10.47 -36.41
CA SER A 623 -9.01 -11.46 -35.63
C SER A 623 -8.30 -12.50 -36.50
N GLY A 624 -8.78 -12.75 -37.72
CA GLY A 624 -8.09 -13.60 -38.70
C GLY A 624 -7.01 -12.88 -39.53
N CYS A 625 -6.81 -11.58 -39.34
CA CYS A 625 -5.91 -10.78 -40.15
C CYS A 625 -4.49 -10.72 -39.54
N SER A 626 -3.48 -10.92 -40.39
CA SER A 626 -2.07 -10.76 -40.05
C SER A 626 -1.39 -9.82 -41.04
N ILE A 627 -0.50 -8.97 -40.53
CA ILE A 627 0.31 -8.01 -41.29
C ILE A 627 1.70 -8.60 -41.47
N GLU A 628 2.19 -8.64 -42.71
CA GLU A 628 3.50 -9.22 -43.03
C GLU A 628 4.63 -8.55 -42.21
N ASN A 629 5.54 -9.37 -41.70
CA ASN A 629 6.69 -8.96 -40.86
C ASN A 629 6.33 -8.22 -39.55
N PHE A 630 5.05 -8.07 -39.21
CA PHE A 630 4.59 -7.49 -37.94
C PHE A 630 3.85 -8.49 -37.04
N GLY A 631 2.88 -9.23 -37.57
CA GLY A 631 2.00 -10.13 -36.81
C GLY A 631 0.51 -9.73 -36.86
N PRO A 632 -0.33 -10.20 -35.91
CA PRO A 632 -1.77 -9.99 -35.97
C PRO A 632 -2.21 -8.53 -36.03
N LEU A 633 -3.27 -8.24 -36.79
CA LEU A 633 -3.82 -6.89 -36.95
C LEU A 633 -4.32 -6.29 -35.64
N SER A 634 -4.88 -7.11 -34.74
CA SER A 634 -5.32 -6.69 -33.40
C SER A 634 -4.20 -5.98 -32.64
N VAL A 635 -3.01 -6.58 -32.61
CA VAL A 635 -1.81 -6.06 -31.92
C VAL A 635 -1.37 -4.72 -32.51
N PHE A 636 -1.47 -4.56 -33.82
CA PHE A 636 -1.18 -3.28 -34.48
C PHE A 636 -2.21 -2.21 -34.10
N VAL A 637 -3.49 -2.56 -34.02
CA VAL A 637 -4.57 -1.65 -33.58
C VAL A 637 -4.44 -1.31 -32.09
N ASP A 638 -3.99 -2.23 -31.24
CA ASP A 638 -3.70 -1.97 -29.82
C ASP A 638 -2.55 -0.95 -29.66
N VAL A 639 -1.44 -1.14 -30.38
CA VAL A 639 -0.33 -0.16 -30.43
C VAL A 639 -0.83 1.21 -30.91
N CYS A 640 -1.60 1.25 -32.00
CA CYS A 640 -2.19 2.49 -32.52
C CYS A 640 -3.10 3.16 -31.48
N SER A 641 -3.84 2.38 -30.69
CA SER A 641 -4.74 2.88 -29.65
C SER A 641 -3.98 3.53 -28.49
N GLN A 642 -2.81 3.01 -28.10
CA GLN A 642 -1.96 3.68 -27.12
C GLN A 642 -1.39 5.01 -27.66
N TRP A 643 -0.96 5.07 -28.94
CA TRP A 643 -0.56 6.33 -29.57
C TRP A 643 -1.70 7.36 -29.66
N ARG A 644 -2.95 6.91 -29.86
CA ARG A 644 -4.13 7.78 -29.81
C ARG A 644 -4.41 8.29 -28.39
N ARG A 645 -4.32 7.44 -27.37
CA ARG A 645 -4.51 7.85 -25.97
C ARG A 645 -3.48 8.88 -25.55
N LEU A 646 -2.20 8.68 -25.90
CA LEU A 646 -1.13 9.67 -25.74
C LEU A 646 -1.52 11.04 -26.33
N TYR A 647 -2.06 11.07 -27.55
CA TYR A 647 -2.52 12.29 -28.21
C TYR A 647 -3.74 12.94 -27.52
N LEU A 648 -4.57 12.16 -26.82
CA LEU A 648 -5.77 12.62 -26.10
C LEU A 648 -5.53 12.95 -24.62
N LEU A 649 -4.38 12.59 -24.03
CA LEU A 649 -4.01 12.97 -22.65
C LEU A 649 -4.11 14.48 -22.37
N PRO A 650 -3.69 15.41 -23.25
CA PRO A 650 -3.85 16.84 -23.01
C PRO A 650 -5.32 17.25 -22.82
N SER A 651 -6.25 16.66 -23.58
CA SER A 651 -7.69 16.91 -23.50
C SER A 651 -8.30 16.37 -22.20
N LEU A 652 -7.85 15.19 -21.77
CA LEU A 652 -8.32 14.53 -20.55
C LEU A 652 -7.97 15.33 -19.28
N PHE A 653 -6.83 16.01 -19.27
CA PHE A 653 -6.30 16.76 -18.12
C PHE A 653 -6.53 18.29 -18.19
N GLN A 654 -7.43 18.80 -19.05
CA GLN A 654 -7.70 20.25 -19.10
C GLN A 654 -8.47 20.74 -17.85
N PRO A 655 -7.97 21.78 -17.15
CA PRO A 655 -8.70 22.40 -16.05
C PRO A 655 -10.03 23.02 -16.49
N GLY A 656 -11.05 22.96 -15.64
CA GLY A 656 -12.32 23.65 -15.85
C GLY A 656 -13.34 22.96 -16.76
N SER A 657 -13.04 21.77 -17.31
CA SER A 657 -14.03 20.95 -18.02
C SER A 657 -15.06 20.35 -17.05
N LEU A 658 -16.12 21.13 -16.78
CA LEU A 658 -17.26 20.74 -15.93
C LEU A 658 -18.15 19.65 -16.57
N VAL A 659 -17.91 19.27 -17.83
CA VAL A 659 -18.65 18.22 -18.56
C VAL A 659 -17.66 17.37 -19.37
N GLY A 660 -17.36 16.17 -18.91
CA GLY A 660 -16.49 15.21 -19.63
C GLY A 660 -14.99 15.51 -19.58
N GLY A 661 -14.51 16.08 -18.46
CA GLY A 661 -13.09 16.03 -18.08
C GLY A 661 -12.82 14.95 -17.03
N LEU A 662 -11.56 14.52 -16.91
CA LEU A 662 -11.13 13.38 -16.06
C LEU A 662 -11.74 13.37 -14.65
N LEU A 663 -11.84 14.52 -14.00
CA LEU A 663 -12.35 14.62 -12.63
C LEU A 663 -13.86 14.34 -12.54
N ALA A 664 -14.64 14.75 -13.55
CA ALA A 664 -16.08 14.47 -13.60
C ALA A 664 -16.34 12.98 -13.86
N ASP A 665 -15.58 12.40 -14.81
CA ASP A 665 -15.69 10.99 -15.16
C ASP A 665 -15.24 10.09 -14.00
N LEU A 666 -14.13 10.43 -13.32
CA LEU A 666 -13.68 9.72 -12.11
C LEU A 666 -14.64 9.87 -10.94
N ASN A 667 -15.30 11.02 -10.76
CA ASN A 667 -16.32 11.17 -9.72
C ASN A 667 -17.53 10.25 -9.97
N SER A 668 -17.93 10.08 -11.24
CA SER A 668 -18.96 9.10 -11.65
C SER A 668 -18.49 7.65 -11.39
N ALA A 669 -17.28 7.31 -11.86
CA ALA A 669 -16.65 6.00 -11.69
C ALA A 669 -16.51 5.59 -10.22
N LEU A 670 -16.09 6.52 -9.36
CA LEU A 670 -15.91 6.29 -7.93
C LEU A 670 -17.23 6.34 -7.16
N GLY A 671 -18.24 7.06 -7.64
CA GLY A 671 -19.61 6.96 -7.15
C GLY A 671 -20.20 5.56 -7.40
N PHE A 672 -19.96 4.97 -8.57
CA PHE A 672 -20.35 3.60 -8.88
C PHE A 672 -19.65 2.57 -7.97
N VAL A 673 -18.32 2.67 -7.79
CA VAL A 673 -17.57 1.77 -6.90
C VAL A 673 -17.96 1.98 -5.43
N GLY A 674 -18.15 3.23 -4.98
CA GLY A 674 -18.61 3.57 -3.64
C GLY A 674 -20.00 3.02 -3.33
N GLY A 675 -20.93 3.06 -4.30
CA GLY A 675 -22.25 2.44 -4.17
C GLY A 675 -22.26 0.91 -4.09
N ILE A 676 -21.16 0.26 -4.48
CA ILE A 676 -20.97 -1.21 -4.38
C ILE A 676 -20.23 -1.60 -3.09
N LEU A 677 -19.37 -0.73 -2.54
CA LEU A 677 -18.43 -1.07 -1.46
C LEU A 677 -18.59 -0.28 -0.15
N GLY A 678 -19.38 0.80 -0.11
CA GLY A 678 -19.76 1.54 1.12
C GLY A 678 -18.60 2.22 1.84
N ASP A 679 -17.84 1.42 2.59
CA ASP A 679 -16.69 1.73 3.46
C ASP A 679 -15.61 2.59 2.79
N LEU A 680 -15.41 2.41 1.49
CA LEU A 680 -14.36 3.09 0.73
C LEU A 680 -14.62 4.59 0.51
N LEU A 681 -15.74 5.14 0.98
CA LEU A 681 -16.08 6.56 0.90
C LEU A 681 -14.93 7.50 1.35
N GLY A 682 -14.24 7.16 2.45
CA GLY A 682 -13.07 7.92 2.90
C GLY A 682 -11.88 7.85 1.93
N LEU A 683 -11.60 6.66 1.37
CA LEU A 683 -10.53 6.45 0.39
C LEU A 683 -10.86 7.12 -0.95
N VAL A 684 -12.13 7.08 -1.37
CA VAL A 684 -12.68 7.74 -2.55
C VAL A 684 -12.56 9.27 -2.42
N ASN A 685 -12.96 9.84 -1.29
CA ASN A 685 -12.85 11.27 -1.03
C ASN A 685 -11.38 11.73 -0.97
N GLY A 686 -10.49 10.93 -0.36
CA GLY A 686 -9.05 11.19 -0.36
C GLY A 686 -8.44 11.11 -1.77
N LEU A 687 -8.83 10.12 -2.58
CA LEU A 687 -8.43 9.98 -3.98
C LEU A 687 -8.90 11.17 -4.83
N LEU A 688 -10.19 11.51 -4.75
CA LEU A 688 -10.77 12.63 -5.49
C LEU A 688 -10.14 13.96 -5.07
N GLY A 689 -9.90 14.20 -3.78
CA GLY A 689 -9.19 15.38 -3.30
C GLY A 689 -7.76 15.46 -3.85
N GLY A 690 -7.01 14.36 -3.80
CA GLY A 690 -5.66 14.27 -4.38
C GLY A 690 -5.64 14.55 -5.88
N ILE A 691 -6.50 13.89 -6.66
CA ILE A 691 -6.62 14.07 -8.10
C ILE A 691 -7.10 15.50 -8.45
N THR A 692 -8.07 16.05 -7.72
CA THR A 692 -8.53 17.44 -7.88
C THR A 692 -7.37 18.42 -7.73
N ASN A 693 -6.57 18.26 -6.67
CA ASN A 693 -5.41 19.11 -6.40
C ASN A 693 -4.36 19.00 -7.51
N ILE A 694 -4.07 17.80 -8.02
CA ILE A 694 -3.08 17.59 -9.10
C ILE A 694 -3.57 18.17 -10.43
N VAL A 695 -4.81 17.87 -10.85
CA VAL A 695 -5.39 18.32 -12.12
C VAL A 695 -5.53 19.84 -12.17
N ASN A 696 -5.97 20.47 -11.07
CA ASN A 696 -6.17 21.92 -11.00
C ASN A 696 -4.88 22.72 -10.70
N ASN A 697 -3.79 22.08 -10.27
CA ASN A 697 -2.53 22.79 -10.03
C ASN A 697 -1.94 23.33 -11.35
N VAL A 698 -1.93 24.66 -11.52
CA VAL A 698 -1.40 25.33 -12.72
C VAL A 698 0.12 25.30 -12.84
N ALA A 699 0.85 24.95 -11.77
CA ALA A 699 2.31 24.85 -11.77
C ALA A 699 2.83 23.46 -12.20
N LEU A 700 1.96 22.45 -12.37
CA LEU A 700 2.35 21.13 -12.86
C LEU A 700 2.20 21.04 -14.38
N GLY A 701 3.26 20.55 -15.05
CA GLY A 701 3.20 20.16 -16.46
C GLY A 701 2.33 18.91 -16.68
N LEU A 702 1.84 18.70 -17.90
CA LEU A 702 0.92 17.59 -18.22
C LEU A 702 1.45 16.22 -17.74
N LEU A 703 2.72 15.90 -18.00
CA LEU A 703 3.32 14.63 -17.59
C LEU A 703 3.33 14.43 -16.07
N GLN A 704 3.61 15.49 -15.30
CA GLN A 704 3.55 15.46 -13.83
C GLN A 704 2.11 15.27 -13.32
N LYS A 705 1.11 15.77 -14.04
CA LYS A 705 -0.30 15.52 -13.71
C LYS A 705 -0.71 14.08 -14.01
N VAL A 706 -0.29 13.54 -15.15
CA VAL A 706 -0.55 12.15 -15.53
C VAL A 706 0.10 11.20 -14.52
N ASP A 707 1.40 11.36 -14.26
CA ASP A 707 2.17 10.59 -13.27
C ASP A 707 1.51 10.62 -11.88
N GLY A 708 1.27 11.81 -11.32
CA GLY A 708 0.67 11.96 -10.00
C GLY A 708 -0.73 11.36 -9.89
N VAL A 709 -1.57 11.48 -10.93
CA VAL A 709 -2.90 10.86 -10.95
C VAL A 709 -2.80 9.34 -11.09
N VAL A 710 -1.95 8.82 -11.98
CA VAL A 710 -1.76 7.37 -12.15
C VAL A 710 -1.25 6.73 -10.87
N VAL A 711 -0.29 7.33 -10.17
CA VAL A 711 0.21 6.86 -8.87
C VAL A 711 -0.91 6.81 -7.82
N LEU A 712 -1.84 7.76 -7.80
CA LEU A 712 -3.00 7.72 -6.90
C LEU A 712 -4.02 6.64 -7.30
N LEU A 713 -4.31 6.48 -8.60
CA LEU A 713 -5.19 5.43 -9.11
C LEU A 713 -4.63 4.03 -8.83
N GLN A 714 -3.33 3.80 -9.07
CA GLN A 714 -2.64 2.53 -8.76
C GLN A 714 -2.69 2.21 -7.27
N ARG A 715 -2.53 3.21 -6.38
CA ARG A 715 -2.68 3.02 -4.93
C ARG A 715 -4.11 2.65 -4.54
N PHE A 716 -5.13 3.29 -5.13
CA PHE A 716 -6.53 2.94 -4.92
C PHE A 716 -6.82 1.51 -5.35
N ILE A 717 -6.41 1.14 -6.57
CA ILE A 717 -6.52 -0.22 -7.13
C ILE A 717 -5.79 -1.25 -6.26
N GLY A 718 -4.62 -0.92 -5.73
CA GLY A 718 -3.86 -1.75 -4.81
C GLY A 718 -4.58 -2.00 -3.48
N GLY A 719 -5.36 -1.02 -3.00
CA GLY A 719 -6.21 -1.13 -1.82
C GLY A 719 -7.51 -1.92 -2.02
N LEU A 720 -7.95 -2.15 -3.25
CA LEU A 720 -9.13 -3.00 -3.52
C LEU A 720 -8.77 -4.48 -3.28
N THR A 721 -9.46 -5.12 -2.34
CA THR A 721 -9.28 -6.56 -2.07
C THR A 721 -9.94 -7.46 -3.12
N SER A 722 -11.03 -7.01 -3.74
CA SER A 722 -11.77 -7.76 -4.75
C SER A 722 -11.20 -7.56 -6.16
N VAL A 723 -10.78 -8.67 -6.79
CA VAL A 723 -10.36 -8.70 -8.21
C VAL A 723 -11.47 -8.24 -9.16
N LEU A 724 -12.74 -8.52 -8.82
CA LEU A 724 -13.89 -8.01 -9.59
C LEU A 724 -14.04 -6.50 -9.44
N ALA A 725 -13.82 -5.94 -8.24
CA ALA A 725 -13.84 -4.48 -8.05
C ALA A 725 -12.69 -3.79 -8.79
N LYS A 726 -11.48 -4.38 -8.83
CA LYS A 726 -10.38 -3.91 -9.68
C LYS A 726 -10.80 -3.88 -11.15
N PHE A 727 -11.39 -4.97 -11.66
CA PHE A 727 -11.84 -5.08 -13.05
C PHE A 727 -12.95 -4.08 -13.39
N ASP A 728 -13.96 -3.95 -12.52
CA ASP A 728 -15.06 -3.00 -12.70
C ASP A 728 -14.59 -1.55 -12.63
N PHE A 729 -13.60 -1.22 -11.79
CA PHE A 729 -12.99 0.11 -11.76
C PHE A 729 -12.14 0.39 -13.01
N TYR A 730 -11.32 -0.59 -13.44
CA TYR A 730 -10.59 -0.49 -14.71
C TYR A 730 -11.52 -0.25 -15.90
N ALA A 731 -12.71 -0.86 -15.91
CA ALA A 731 -13.69 -0.72 -16.98
C ALA A 731 -14.49 0.59 -16.96
N GLN A 732 -14.34 1.45 -15.94
CA GLN A 732 -15.08 2.71 -15.88
C GLN A 732 -14.64 3.66 -17.01
N PRO A 733 -15.58 4.27 -17.75
CA PRO A 733 -15.24 5.13 -18.89
C PRO A 733 -14.71 6.49 -18.44
N ILE A 734 -13.75 7.03 -19.21
CA ILE A 734 -13.22 8.40 -19.05
C ILE A 734 -13.00 9.05 -20.41
N GLY A 735 -13.03 10.38 -20.47
CA GLY A 735 -12.87 11.16 -21.70
C GLY A 735 -13.94 10.82 -22.75
N LEU A 736 -15.17 10.57 -22.31
CA LEU A 736 -16.28 10.10 -23.16
C LEU A 736 -16.55 11.03 -24.34
N SER A 737 -16.43 12.33 -24.14
CA SER A 737 -16.64 13.41 -25.12
C SER A 737 -15.63 13.42 -26.27
N PHE A 738 -14.50 12.72 -26.15
CA PHE A 738 -13.47 12.57 -27.19
C PHE A 738 -13.00 11.11 -27.35
N HIS A 739 -13.78 10.17 -26.79
CA HIS A 739 -13.56 8.71 -26.84
C HIS A 739 -12.14 8.27 -26.42
N PHE A 740 -11.66 8.72 -25.26
CA PHE A 740 -10.36 8.27 -24.72
C PHE A 740 -10.35 6.77 -24.39
N GLY A 741 -11.35 6.30 -23.66
CA GLY A 741 -11.49 4.90 -23.24
C GLY A 741 -11.95 4.78 -21.80
N THR A 742 -11.17 4.08 -20.99
CA THR A 742 -11.45 3.72 -19.60
C THR A 742 -10.32 4.09 -18.64
N VAL A 743 -10.55 3.97 -17.33
CA VAL A 743 -9.51 4.09 -16.29
C VAL A 743 -8.36 3.12 -16.57
N GLY A 744 -8.66 1.88 -16.98
CA GLY A 744 -7.67 0.91 -17.39
C GLY A 744 -6.82 1.39 -18.57
N ASP A 745 -7.45 1.99 -19.58
CA ASP A 745 -6.75 2.51 -20.75
C ASP A 745 -5.79 3.67 -20.43
N LEU A 746 -6.04 4.46 -19.39
CA LEU A 746 -5.11 5.48 -18.90
C LEU A 746 -3.87 4.85 -18.24
N LEU A 747 -4.07 3.81 -17.43
CA LEU A 747 -3.00 3.08 -16.75
C LEU A 747 -2.15 2.29 -17.75
N ASP A 748 -2.81 1.57 -18.66
CA ASP A 748 -2.19 0.77 -19.71
C ASP A 748 -1.43 1.69 -20.69
N CYS A 749 -1.98 2.86 -21.05
CA CYS A 749 -1.25 3.88 -21.83
C CYS A 749 -0.03 4.44 -21.09
N TYR A 750 -0.13 4.73 -19.79
CA TYR A 750 0.98 5.26 -18.99
C TYR A 750 2.16 4.27 -18.91
N SER A 751 1.89 3.01 -18.55
CA SER A 751 2.94 1.98 -18.48
C SER A 751 3.56 1.71 -19.84
N VAL A 752 2.76 1.59 -20.92
CA VAL A 752 3.29 1.41 -22.28
C VAL A 752 4.17 2.58 -22.71
N MET A 753 3.77 3.83 -22.42
CA MET A 753 4.56 5.01 -22.82
C MET A 753 5.84 5.18 -22.00
N ASN A 754 5.85 4.84 -20.72
CA ASN A 754 7.07 4.75 -19.91
C ASN A 754 8.08 3.73 -20.47
N ILE A 755 7.60 2.59 -21.00
CA ILE A 755 8.47 1.58 -21.62
C ILE A 755 9.04 2.09 -22.95
N ILE A 756 8.20 2.64 -23.83
CA ILE A 756 8.60 3.12 -25.16
C ILE A 756 9.53 4.33 -25.07
N ASN A 757 9.29 5.20 -24.09
CA ASN A 757 9.97 6.47 -23.92
C ASN A 757 10.20 6.73 -22.42
N PRO A 758 11.36 6.32 -21.84
CA PRO A 758 11.62 6.46 -20.40
C PRO A 758 11.45 7.90 -19.88
N SER A 759 11.84 8.90 -20.67
CA SER A 759 11.67 10.33 -20.36
C SER A 759 10.24 10.86 -20.57
N PHE A 760 9.26 9.99 -20.76
CA PHE A 760 7.84 10.30 -20.60
C PHE A 760 7.45 10.47 -19.12
N SER A 761 8.14 9.76 -18.22
CA SER A 761 8.12 10.06 -16.78
C SER A 761 9.22 11.08 -16.46
N PRO A 762 8.98 12.11 -15.64
CA PRO A 762 9.98 13.08 -15.21
C PRO A 762 10.93 12.53 -14.11
N VAL A 763 11.13 11.21 -14.06
CA VAL A 763 11.94 10.47 -13.07
C VAL A 763 13.15 9.82 -13.77
N CYS A 764 13.82 10.60 -14.64
CA CYS A 764 15.07 10.28 -15.34
C CYS A 764 16.14 11.30 -14.97
#